data_AF-A0A946TK16-F1
#
_entry.id   AF-A0A946TK16-F1
#
_cell.length_a   1.000
_cell.length_b   1.000
_cell.length_c   1.000
_cell.angle_alpha   90.00
_cell.angle_beta   90.00
_cell.angle_gamma   90.00
#
_symmetry.space_group_name_H-M   'P 1'
#
loop_
_entity.id
_entity.type
_entity.pdbx_description
1 polymer ?
#
loop_
_entity_poly.entity_id
_entity_poly.type
_entity_poly.pdbx_seq_one_letter_code
_entity_poly.pdbx_strand_id
1 'polypeptide(L)'
;LAQTGAESLSTTVGQVRSTLTPAIEAITKPKFATARNDLAESMINSMIKVDPARGAENFYKLSKGQTMGNFLLERDIIGTPEQTVEQLLGRFKAVKNNFDDAILQIEGSYKFPAIKEALDEMEARFIKTKGPELSRIKELQKKFDGEGLNMAENLELKRLYEKKVKTGYLKDNNSVLVERATNIDSQIREDFVRTAKESGFDNVQDLSREIQLTKAAMDSIESKAIRQLVNNQFSLTDNLLLVGGAINPSSLAVLGIKKIAGTPSVQAKIIKALATNDVKTMKAIPGVPKEIINAKNATKRQTMFEQWLEQSGLKSVIDETELKKLPEPSSIQVKGATDILETRGQQLKEGTGVFENQRSVKESTTPSSNIKSSSNIDDSIPDFKKGANPPTTFIQDAKVGKKTLVIDSDAIKKEMPGYTEDLAPQFHKASSAEAKARYAEALKDPYYDDVVIMGGGSGSGKTEVFVSKNLDRPNTILFDGTLADKAAAQTKIDQALKAGKNVKIEAVMAPIEDAFMFASDRGRYIPRDVFADKHYGFRKTLYELAKENPSLEIGITINSKAKTYTGSFKNRPEMLEYLKEQSFSKEKVDSLITKGLAKKSLETTKGQGGITISREGVQPKEGYSFAPSKNTETKVSLSKISEKDIETFLKKYGSTLKKDNNYFGAWVEDGQVWMDISQVLKDKNTALKLAKKANQEAV
;
A
#
# COMPACT_ATOMS: atom_id res chain seq x y z
N LEU A 1 39.69 -60.37 -30.53
CA LEU A 1 39.90 -58.91 -30.41
C LEU A 1 38.58 -58.14 -30.36
N ALA A 2 37.63 -58.34 -31.28
CA ALA A 2 36.31 -57.68 -31.19
C ALA A 2 35.40 -58.21 -30.05
N GLN A 3 35.42 -59.52 -29.75
CA GLN A 3 34.65 -60.08 -28.63
C GLN A 3 35.21 -59.68 -27.26
N THR A 4 36.53 -59.62 -27.12
CA THR A 4 37.20 -59.21 -25.87
C THR A 4 37.00 -57.72 -25.53
N GLY A 5 36.72 -56.88 -26.52
CA GLY A 5 36.37 -55.46 -26.30
C GLY A 5 34.91 -55.24 -25.90
N ALA A 6 33.99 -56.10 -26.32
CA ALA A 6 32.57 -56.01 -25.97
C ALA A 6 32.31 -56.42 -24.50
N GLU A 7 33.05 -57.41 -24.00
CA GLU A 7 32.95 -57.84 -22.60
C GLU A 7 33.53 -56.81 -21.61
N SER A 8 34.61 -56.11 -21.97
CA SER A 8 35.16 -55.04 -21.11
C SER A 8 34.27 -53.80 -21.07
N LEU A 9 33.62 -53.44 -22.18
CA LEU A 9 32.62 -52.36 -22.24
C LEU A 9 31.34 -52.71 -21.48
N SER A 10 30.85 -53.95 -21.59
CA SER A 10 29.69 -54.44 -20.82
C SER A 10 29.95 -54.40 -19.32
N THR A 11 31.14 -54.82 -18.89
CA THR A 11 31.54 -54.83 -17.46
C THR A 11 31.71 -53.41 -16.91
N THR A 12 32.27 -52.50 -17.71
CA THR A 12 32.43 -51.08 -17.33
C THR A 12 31.09 -50.36 -17.27
N VAL A 13 30.19 -50.60 -18.23
CA VAL A 13 28.82 -50.05 -18.21
C VAL A 13 28.01 -50.65 -17.05
N GLY A 14 28.20 -51.93 -16.72
CA GLY A 14 27.58 -52.58 -15.56
C GLY A 14 28.05 -52.00 -14.22
N GLN A 15 29.34 -51.71 -14.08
CA GLN A 15 29.91 -51.07 -12.88
C GLN A 15 29.49 -49.60 -12.73
N VAL A 16 29.39 -48.86 -13.83
CA VAL A 16 28.85 -47.49 -13.84
C VAL A 16 27.37 -47.50 -13.47
N ARG A 17 26.58 -48.46 -13.96
CA ARG A 17 25.16 -48.60 -13.63
C ARG A 17 24.94 -49.04 -12.17
N SER A 18 25.79 -49.92 -11.63
CA SER A 18 25.69 -50.36 -10.23
C SER A 18 26.14 -49.31 -9.22
N THR A 19 26.93 -48.30 -9.62
CA THR A 19 27.28 -47.13 -8.79
C THR A 19 26.31 -45.96 -8.95
N LEU A 20 25.80 -45.70 -10.16
CA LEU A 20 24.84 -44.61 -10.40
C LEU A 20 23.42 -44.95 -9.97
N THR A 21 22.97 -46.20 -10.06
CA THR A 21 21.57 -46.55 -9.72
C THR A 21 21.26 -46.36 -8.23
N PRO A 22 22.11 -46.81 -7.28
CA PRO A 22 21.90 -46.52 -5.86
C PRO A 22 22.06 -45.03 -5.53
N ALA A 23 22.87 -44.28 -6.28
CA ALA A 23 23.02 -42.83 -6.12
C ALA A 23 21.78 -42.06 -6.63
N ILE A 24 21.19 -42.49 -7.75
CA ILE A 24 19.93 -41.96 -8.29
C ILE A 24 18.75 -42.36 -7.39
N GLU A 25 18.71 -43.60 -6.90
CA GLU A 25 17.71 -44.07 -5.93
C GLU A 25 17.85 -43.37 -4.57
N ALA A 26 19.06 -43.01 -4.15
CA ALA A 26 19.30 -42.20 -2.96
C ALA A 26 18.80 -40.75 -3.12
N ILE A 27 18.88 -40.18 -4.32
CA ILE A 27 18.34 -38.85 -4.65
C ILE A 27 16.80 -38.86 -4.68
N THR A 28 16.16 -39.96 -5.06
CA THR A 28 14.68 -40.09 -5.11
C THR A 28 14.01 -40.44 -3.77
N LYS A 29 14.74 -40.56 -2.65
CA LYS A 29 14.16 -40.79 -1.32
C LYS A 29 13.36 -39.56 -0.82
N PRO A 30 12.27 -39.75 -0.03
CA PRO A 30 11.40 -38.66 0.44
C PRO A 30 12.11 -37.59 1.29
N LYS A 31 13.21 -37.94 1.98
CA LYS A 31 14.06 -36.97 2.70
C LYS A 31 14.82 -36.01 1.78
N PHE A 32 15.13 -36.40 0.54
CA PHE A 32 15.81 -35.55 -0.45
C PHE A 32 14.84 -34.78 -1.36
N ALA A 33 13.60 -35.24 -1.53
CA ALA A 33 12.54 -34.45 -2.18
C ALA A 33 12.18 -33.21 -1.35
N THR A 34 12.10 -33.37 -0.02
CA THR A 34 11.89 -32.27 0.93
C THR A 34 13.06 -31.28 0.87
N ALA A 35 14.31 -31.76 0.95
CA ALA A 35 15.50 -30.90 0.83
C ALA A 35 15.64 -30.19 -0.54
N ARG A 36 15.17 -30.81 -1.63
CA ARG A 36 15.11 -30.19 -2.97
C ARG A 36 14.06 -29.09 -3.05
N ASN A 37 12.88 -29.32 -2.47
CA ASN A 37 11.81 -28.33 -2.40
C ASN A 37 12.19 -27.17 -1.46
N ASP A 38 12.82 -27.45 -0.31
CA ASP A 38 13.31 -26.43 0.61
C ASP A 38 14.41 -25.57 -0.04
N LEU A 39 15.28 -26.19 -0.84
CA LEU A 39 16.30 -25.48 -1.62
C LEU A 39 15.64 -24.62 -2.71
N ALA A 40 14.70 -25.17 -3.49
CA ALA A 40 13.96 -24.42 -4.51
C ALA A 40 13.17 -23.26 -3.88
N GLU A 41 12.54 -23.48 -2.73
CA GLU A 41 11.83 -22.48 -1.94
C GLU A 41 12.77 -21.36 -1.48
N SER A 42 13.94 -21.70 -0.92
CA SER A 42 14.94 -20.71 -0.50
C SER A 42 15.48 -19.88 -1.68
N MET A 43 15.62 -20.49 -2.85
CA MET A 43 16.03 -19.83 -4.09
C MET A 43 14.94 -18.91 -4.65
N ILE A 44 13.67 -19.32 -4.57
CA ILE A 44 12.51 -18.49 -4.95
C ILE A 44 12.38 -17.28 -4.00
N ASN A 45 12.46 -17.52 -2.69
CA ASN A 45 12.34 -16.47 -1.67
C ASN A 45 13.48 -15.44 -1.77
N SER A 46 14.71 -15.88 -2.08
CA SER A 46 15.85 -14.98 -2.30
C SER A 46 15.78 -14.22 -3.63
N MET A 47 15.16 -14.79 -4.67
CA MET A 47 14.99 -14.18 -5.99
C MET A 47 13.88 -13.12 -6.01
N ILE A 48 12.75 -13.36 -5.32
CA ILE A 48 11.56 -12.50 -5.38
C ILE A 48 11.64 -11.28 -4.45
N LYS A 49 12.53 -11.30 -3.44
CA LYS A 49 12.63 -10.30 -2.36
C LYS A 49 11.25 -10.01 -1.78
N VAL A 50 10.83 -10.82 -0.82
CA VAL A 50 9.53 -10.68 -0.17
C VAL A 50 9.62 -9.63 0.94
N ASP A 51 8.69 -8.68 0.98
CA ASP A 51 8.60 -7.67 2.04
C ASP A 51 8.21 -8.35 3.37
N PRO A 52 9.12 -8.42 4.37
CA PRO A 52 8.86 -9.17 5.59
C PRO A 52 7.83 -8.52 6.50
N ALA A 53 7.61 -7.20 6.38
CA ALA A 53 6.91 -6.41 7.39
C ALA A 53 5.38 -6.30 7.18
N ARG A 54 4.87 -6.59 5.98
CA ARG A 54 3.42 -6.49 5.67
C ARG A 54 2.88 -7.55 4.71
N GLY A 55 3.70 -8.09 3.81
CA GLY A 55 3.24 -9.02 2.77
C GLY A 55 3.32 -10.49 3.18
N ALA A 56 4.47 -10.90 3.73
CA ALA A 56 4.72 -12.28 4.11
C ALA A 56 3.79 -12.75 5.26
N GLU A 57 3.57 -11.92 6.27
CA GLU A 57 2.73 -12.27 7.43
C GLU A 57 1.24 -12.40 7.07
N ASN A 58 0.72 -11.47 6.26
CA ASN A 58 -0.67 -11.53 5.78
C ASN A 58 -0.88 -12.74 4.87
N PHE A 59 0.05 -13.00 3.96
CA PHE A 59 0.00 -14.19 3.11
C PHE A 59 0.02 -15.48 3.95
N TYR A 60 0.95 -15.59 4.91
CA TYR A 60 1.09 -16.75 5.78
C TYR A 60 -0.19 -17.02 6.61
N LYS A 61 -0.83 -15.95 7.11
CA LYS A 61 -2.12 -16.05 7.82
C LYS A 61 -3.25 -16.52 6.88
N LEU A 62 -3.38 -15.93 5.70
CA LEU A 62 -4.41 -16.28 4.71
C LEU A 62 -4.23 -17.70 4.14
N SER A 63 -2.98 -18.12 3.96
CA SER A 63 -2.62 -19.42 3.43
C SER A 63 -2.73 -20.55 4.46
N LYS A 64 -2.95 -20.21 5.74
CA LYS A 64 -2.95 -21.13 6.89
C LYS A 64 -1.60 -21.84 7.07
N GLY A 65 -0.52 -21.07 7.00
CA GLY A 65 0.83 -21.55 7.32
C GLY A 65 1.68 -21.96 6.11
N GLN A 66 1.18 -21.77 4.88
CA GLN A 66 1.96 -22.00 3.67
C GLN A 66 2.87 -20.80 3.40
N THR A 67 4.13 -21.07 3.05
CA THR A 67 5.11 -20.05 2.67
C THR A 67 4.90 -19.59 1.22
N MET A 68 5.39 -18.39 0.90
CA MET A 68 5.29 -17.83 -0.44
C MET A 68 5.97 -18.71 -1.48
N GLY A 69 7.21 -19.16 -1.19
CA GLY A 69 7.97 -20.00 -2.11
C GLY A 69 7.25 -21.32 -2.42
N ASN A 70 6.64 -21.97 -1.43
CA ASN A 70 5.86 -23.19 -1.65
C ASN A 70 4.59 -22.92 -2.47
N PHE A 71 3.88 -21.84 -2.18
CA PHE A 71 2.70 -21.45 -2.95
C PHE A 71 3.01 -21.24 -4.44
N LEU A 72 4.13 -20.57 -4.73
CA LEU A 72 4.59 -20.31 -6.11
C LEU A 72 5.07 -21.59 -6.79
N LEU A 73 5.83 -22.43 -6.08
CA LEU A 73 6.34 -23.70 -6.57
C LEU A 73 5.21 -24.67 -6.95
N GLU A 74 4.19 -24.81 -6.09
CA GLU A 74 3.00 -25.63 -6.37
C GLU A 74 2.23 -25.20 -7.62
N ARG A 75 2.42 -23.95 -8.06
CA ARG A 75 1.68 -23.34 -9.16
C ARG A 75 2.52 -23.18 -10.42
N ASP A 76 3.74 -23.74 -10.41
CA ASP A 76 4.76 -23.57 -11.46
C ASP A 76 5.07 -22.09 -11.76
N ILE A 77 4.96 -21.23 -10.74
CA ILE A 77 5.23 -19.79 -10.88
C ILE A 77 6.71 -19.54 -10.57
N ILE A 78 7.53 -19.68 -11.60
CA ILE A 78 8.99 -19.56 -11.51
C ILE A 78 9.48 -18.54 -12.53
N GLY A 79 10.24 -17.54 -12.09
CA GLY A 79 10.76 -16.50 -12.97
C GLY A 79 11.37 -15.33 -12.19
N THR A 80 11.87 -14.32 -12.90
CA THR A 80 12.27 -13.05 -12.26
C THR A 80 11.06 -12.42 -11.53
N PRO A 81 11.24 -11.46 -10.60
CA PRO A 81 10.11 -10.81 -9.92
C PRO A 81 9.02 -10.32 -10.88
N GLU A 82 9.39 -9.81 -12.04
CA GLU A 82 8.49 -9.35 -13.09
C GLU A 82 7.71 -10.50 -13.73
N GLN A 83 8.39 -11.60 -14.07
CA GLN A 83 7.77 -12.80 -14.62
C GLN A 83 6.85 -13.48 -13.60
N THR A 84 7.23 -13.50 -12.32
CA THR A 84 6.38 -14.00 -11.23
C THR A 84 5.11 -13.18 -11.14
N VAL A 85 5.20 -11.84 -11.19
CA VAL A 85 4.02 -10.96 -11.15
C VAL A 85 3.15 -11.16 -12.38
N GLU A 86 3.73 -11.27 -13.57
CA GLU A 86 2.99 -11.53 -14.81
C GLU A 86 2.23 -12.86 -14.76
N GLN A 87 2.89 -13.93 -14.28
CA GLN A 87 2.27 -15.24 -14.10
C GLN A 87 1.18 -15.24 -13.01
N LEU A 88 1.42 -14.56 -11.88
CA LEU A 88 0.43 -14.36 -10.82
C LEU A 88 -0.78 -13.57 -11.35
N LEU A 89 -0.57 -12.53 -12.16
CA LEU A 89 -1.64 -11.74 -12.76
C LEU A 89 -2.45 -12.57 -13.77
N GLY A 90 -1.77 -13.32 -14.64
CA GLY A 90 -2.42 -14.22 -15.59
C GLY A 90 -3.29 -15.24 -14.87
N ARG A 91 -2.77 -15.83 -13.80
CA ARG A 91 -3.50 -16.76 -12.93
C ARG A 91 -4.66 -16.08 -12.22
N PHE A 92 -4.44 -14.90 -11.64
CA PHE A 92 -5.48 -14.12 -10.98
C PHE A 92 -6.65 -13.85 -11.92
N LYS A 93 -6.38 -13.41 -13.16
CA LYS A 93 -7.41 -13.17 -14.18
C LYS A 93 -8.16 -14.45 -14.53
N ALA A 94 -7.45 -15.55 -14.77
CA ALA A 94 -8.06 -16.84 -15.11
C ALA A 94 -8.99 -17.34 -13.99
N VAL A 95 -8.52 -17.33 -12.74
CA VAL A 95 -9.29 -17.80 -11.58
C VAL A 95 -10.47 -16.86 -11.31
N LYS A 96 -10.28 -15.55 -11.44
CA LYS A 96 -11.36 -14.56 -11.29
C LYS A 96 -12.43 -14.71 -12.36
N ASN A 97 -12.05 -14.92 -13.62
CA ASN A 97 -13.02 -15.15 -14.69
C ASN A 97 -13.80 -16.45 -14.43
N ASN A 98 -13.13 -17.53 -14.03
CA ASN A 98 -13.82 -18.78 -13.69
C ASN A 98 -14.75 -18.63 -12.49
N PHE A 99 -14.40 -17.80 -11.50
CA PHE A 99 -15.27 -17.45 -10.39
C PHE A 99 -16.48 -16.63 -10.87
N ASP A 100 -16.26 -15.56 -11.63
CA ASP A 100 -17.32 -14.69 -12.15
C ASP A 100 -18.28 -15.47 -13.06
N ASP A 101 -17.77 -16.35 -13.94
CA ASP A 101 -18.57 -17.21 -14.81
C ASP A 101 -19.45 -18.17 -14.00
N ALA A 102 -18.91 -18.76 -12.91
CA ALA A 102 -19.69 -19.61 -12.01
C ALA A 102 -20.79 -18.81 -11.28
N ILE A 103 -20.50 -17.59 -10.83
CA ILE A 103 -21.50 -16.73 -10.20
C ILE A 103 -22.59 -16.32 -11.19
N LEU A 104 -22.25 -16.04 -12.45
CA LEU A 104 -23.20 -15.65 -13.49
C LEU A 104 -24.14 -16.78 -13.94
N GLN A 105 -23.76 -18.04 -13.72
CA GLN A 105 -24.60 -19.21 -13.99
C GLN A 105 -25.68 -19.45 -12.92
N ILE A 106 -25.62 -18.74 -11.79
CA ILE A 106 -26.61 -18.88 -10.71
C ILE A 106 -27.85 -18.07 -11.08
N GLU A 107 -28.96 -18.77 -11.29
CA GLU A 107 -30.26 -18.18 -11.56
C GLU A 107 -30.99 -17.78 -10.27
N GLY A 108 -31.71 -16.66 -10.32
CA GLY A 108 -32.53 -16.18 -9.21
C GLY A 108 -32.34 -14.70 -8.91
N SER A 109 -33.17 -14.19 -7.99
CA SER A 109 -33.05 -12.83 -7.45
C SER A 109 -32.80 -12.90 -5.95
N TYR A 110 -31.83 -12.14 -5.47
CA TYR A 110 -31.30 -12.23 -4.12
C TYR A 110 -31.31 -10.87 -3.43
N LYS A 111 -31.62 -10.89 -2.13
CA LYS A 111 -31.60 -9.71 -1.25
C LYS A 111 -30.48 -9.85 -0.21
N PHE A 112 -29.24 -9.75 -0.65
CA PHE A 112 -28.09 -9.81 0.26
C PHE A 112 -28.04 -8.56 1.15
N PRO A 113 -27.98 -8.69 2.48
CA PRO A 113 -27.92 -7.55 3.39
C PRO A 113 -26.74 -6.61 3.09
N ALA A 114 -25.57 -7.16 2.77
CA ALA A 114 -24.38 -6.36 2.45
C ALA A 114 -24.54 -5.56 1.14
N ILE A 115 -25.34 -6.06 0.18
CA ILE A 115 -25.67 -5.31 -1.04
C ILE A 115 -26.58 -4.13 -0.72
N LYS A 116 -27.53 -4.29 0.23
CA LYS A 116 -28.37 -3.18 0.70
C LYS A 116 -27.53 -2.09 1.35
N GLU A 117 -26.60 -2.46 2.23
CA GLU A 117 -25.67 -1.52 2.85
C GLU A 117 -24.80 -0.79 1.82
N ALA A 118 -24.30 -1.52 0.82
CA ALA A 118 -23.53 -0.95 -0.28
C ALA A 118 -24.34 0.05 -1.11
N LEU A 119 -25.61 -0.25 -1.42
CA LEU A 119 -26.54 0.64 -2.13
C LEU A 119 -26.78 1.92 -1.37
N ASP A 120 -27.14 1.82 -0.09
CA ASP A 120 -27.44 2.99 0.76
C ASP A 120 -26.21 3.91 0.88
N GLU A 121 -25.02 3.32 1.02
CA GLU A 121 -23.77 4.08 1.10
C GLU A 121 -23.38 4.72 -0.25
N MET A 122 -23.56 4.00 -1.36
CA MET A 122 -23.38 4.56 -2.70
C MET A 122 -24.35 5.71 -2.94
N GLU A 123 -25.65 5.52 -2.70
CA GLU A 123 -26.65 6.56 -2.90
C GLU A 123 -26.29 7.82 -2.08
N ALA A 124 -25.98 7.67 -0.79
CA ALA A 124 -25.59 8.80 0.07
C ALA A 124 -24.34 9.55 -0.45
N ARG A 125 -23.40 8.84 -1.08
CA ARG A 125 -22.19 9.43 -1.65
C ARG A 125 -22.45 10.07 -3.02
N PHE A 126 -23.17 9.41 -3.90
CA PHE A 126 -23.41 9.85 -5.28
C PHE A 126 -24.46 10.96 -5.38
N ILE A 127 -25.39 11.06 -4.43
CA ILE A 127 -26.27 12.24 -4.30
C ILE A 127 -25.43 13.51 -4.07
N LYS A 128 -24.40 13.43 -3.23
CA LYS A 128 -23.53 14.58 -2.92
C LYS A 128 -22.65 15.00 -4.10
N THR A 129 -22.24 14.04 -4.94
CA THR A 129 -21.29 14.28 -6.04
C THR A 129 -21.94 14.42 -7.41
N LYS A 130 -23.27 14.22 -7.54
CA LYS A 130 -23.99 14.17 -8.83
C LYS A 130 -23.31 13.26 -9.87
N GLY A 131 -22.79 12.11 -9.41
CA GLY A 131 -22.08 11.19 -10.30
C GLY A 131 -22.99 10.59 -11.38
N PRO A 132 -22.44 10.27 -12.57
CA PRO A 132 -23.23 9.72 -13.69
C PRO A 132 -23.89 8.37 -13.37
N GLU A 133 -23.39 7.65 -12.36
CA GLU A 133 -23.91 6.34 -11.96
C GLU A 133 -25.15 6.42 -11.03
N LEU A 134 -25.52 7.61 -10.55
CA LEU A 134 -26.61 7.78 -9.58
C LEU A 134 -27.96 7.24 -10.08
N SER A 135 -28.27 7.45 -11.37
CA SER A 135 -29.52 6.93 -11.97
C SER A 135 -29.56 5.41 -11.96
N ARG A 136 -28.43 4.76 -12.27
CA ARG A 136 -28.31 3.29 -12.26
C ARG A 136 -28.39 2.73 -10.84
N ILE A 137 -27.77 3.40 -9.86
CA ILE A 137 -27.87 3.00 -8.44
C ILE A 137 -29.31 3.05 -7.95
N LYS A 138 -30.05 4.11 -8.28
CA LYS A 138 -31.48 4.23 -7.91
C LYS A 138 -32.36 3.17 -8.56
N GLU A 139 -32.06 2.80 -9.80
CA GLU A 139 -32.74 1.69 -10.49
C GLU A 139 -32.49 0.37 -9.77
N LEU A 140 -31.22 0.05 -9.49
CA LEU A 140 -30.83 -1.16 -8.77
C LEU A 140 -31.43 -1.21 -7.35
N GLN A 141 -31.49 -0.08 -6.66
CA GLN A 141 -32.10 0.02 -5.33
C GLN A 141 -33.60 -0.24 -5.36
N LYS A 142 -34.32 0.35 -6.32
CA LYS A 142 -35.74 0.08 -6.51
C LYS A 142 -36.00 -1.40 -6.82
N LYS A 143 -35.15 -2.02 -7.64
CA LYS A 143 -35.27 -3.44 -7.98
C LYS A 143 -34.96 -4.34 -6.78
N PHE A 144 -33.89 -4.02 -6.05
CA PHE A 144 -33.50 -4.70 -4.82
C PHE A 144 -34.64 -4.68 -3.78
N ASP A 145 -35.26 -3.51 -3.57
CA ASP A 145 -36.36 -3.36 -2.61
C ASP A 145 -37.60 -4.19 -3.03
N GLY A 146 -37.86 -4.31 -4.34
CA GLY A 146 -38.93 -5.14 -4.91
C GLY A 146 -38.63 -6.63 -4.87
N GLU A 147 -37.97 -7.16 -5.90
CA GLU A 147 -37.77 -8.61 -6.14
C GLU A 147 -36.36 -9.10 -5.76
N GLY A 148 -35.43 -8.19 -5.49
CA GLY A 148 -34.01 -8.50 -5.31
C GLY A 148 -33.22 -8.29 -6.59
N LEU A 149 -31.91 -8.59 -6.55
CA LEU A 149 -31.02 -8.45 -7.70
C LEU A 149 -30.54 -9.83 -8.17
N ASN A 150 -30.41 -10.00 -9.49
CA ASN A 150 -29.77 -11.20 -10.02
C ASN A 150 -28.24 -11.15 -9.82
N MET A 151 -27.55 -12.25 -10.05
CA MET A 151 -26.10 -12.31 -9.80
C MET A 151 -25.27 -11.35 -10.67
N ALA A 152 -25.69 -11.10 -11.91
CA ALA A 152 -25.02 -10.14 -12.78
C ALA A 152 -25.11 -8.71 -12.21
N GLU A 153 -26.28 -8.32 -11.71
CA GLU A 153 -26.54 -7.03 -11.07
C GLU A 153 -25.81 -6.89 -9.72
N ASN A 154 -25.80 -7.95 -8.91
CA ASN A 154 -25.03 -7.96 -7.67
C ASN A 154 -23.52 -7.81 -7.94
N LEU A 155 -23.00 -8.46 -8.99
CA LEU A 155 -21.59 -8.37 -9.39
C LEU A 155 -21.24 -6.98 -9.95
N GLU A 156 -22.12 -6.39 -10.77
CA GLU A 156 -22.02 -5.00 -11.26
C GLU A 156 -21.88 -4.04 -10.07
N LEU A 157 -22.77 -4.18 -9.09
CA LEU A 157 -22.84 -3.34 -7.90
C LEU A 157 -21.61 -3.49 -7.01
N LYS A 158 -21.15 -4.72 -6.77
CA LYS A 158 -19.92 -4.98 -6.04
C LYS A 158 -18.72 -4.27 -6.68
N ARG A 159 -18.55 -4.40 -8.00
CA ARG A 159 -17.47 -3.75 -8.75
C ARG A 159 -17.55 -2.23 -8.66
N LEU A 160 -18.76 -1.68 -8.77
CA LEU A 160 -18.98 -0.24 -8.64
C LEU A 160 -18.63 0.27 -7.23
N TYR A 161 -19.04 -0.47 -6.20
CA TYR A 161 -18.76 -0.16 -4.79
C TYR A 161 -17.25 -0.16 -4.50
N GLU A 162 -16.53 -1.20 -4.94
CA GLU A 162 -15.06 -1.27 -4.83
C GLU A 162 -14.41 -0.09 -5.55
N LYS A 163 -14.81 0.19 -6.79
CA LYS A 163 -14.20 1.20 -7.66
C LYS A 163 -14.43 2.64 -7.22
N LYS A 164 -15.56 2.95 -6.56
CA LYS A 164 -15.97 4.33 -6.30
C LYS A 164 -16.07 4.68 -4.83
N VAL A 165 -16.47 3.72 -3.98
CA VAL A 165 -16.61 3.94 -2.54
C VAL A 165 -15.34 3.57 -1.81
N LYS A 166 -14.89 2.32 -1.94
CA LYS A 166 -13.70 1.81 -1.25
C LYS A 166 -12.41 2.54 -1.66
N THR A 167 -12.17 2.69 -2.96
CA THR A 167 -11.04 3.49 -3.47
C THR A 167 -11.16 4.97 -3.06
N GLY A 168 -12.38 5.49 -2.96
CA GLY A 168 -12.65 6.84 -2.50
C GLY A 168 -12.17 7.04 -1.06
N TYR A 169 -12.56 6.14 -0.15
CA TYR A 169 -12.12 6.23 1.26
C TYR A 169 -10.62 6.02 1.44
N LEU A 170 -10.01 5.19 0.59
CA LEU A 170 -8.55 5.07 0.54
C LEU A 170 -7.89 6.40 0.13
N LYS A 171 -8.45 7.13 -0.84
CA LYS A 171 -7.97 8.46 -1.22
C LYS A 171 -8.20 9.51 -0.13
N ASP A 172 -9.30 9.39 0.61
CA ASP A 172 -9.66 10.28 1.71
C ASP A 172 -8.88 9.97 3.01
N ASN A 173 -8.03 8.93 2.99
CA ASN A 173 -7.20 8.44 4.10
C ASN A 173 -8.01 8.16 5.39
N ASN A 174 -9.26 7.71 5.22
CA ASN A 174 -10.18 7.44 6.32
C ASN A 174 -10.18 5.94 6.67
N SER A 175 -9.33 5.54 7.62
CA SER A 175 -9.14 4.13 7.97
C SER A 175 -10.42 3.43 8.42
N VAL A 176 -11.30 4.13 9.16
CA VAL A 176 -12.57 3.59 9.66
C VAL A 176 -13.52 3.27 8.52
N LEU A 177 -13.66 4.18 7.55
CA LEU A 177 -14.52 3.96 6.39
C LEU A 177 -13.92 2.94 5.40
N VAL A 178 -12.58 2.87 5.31
CA VAL A 178 -11.89 1.82 4.54
C VAL A 178 -12.15 0.45 5.15
N GLU A 179 -12.09 0.32 6.47
CA GLU A 179 -12.39 -0.93 7.18
C GLU A 179 -13.86 -1.34 6.97
N ARG A 180 -14.80 -0.41 7.17
CA ARG A 180 -16.22 -0.64 6.90
C ARG A 180 -16.49 -1.10 5.46
N ALA A 181 -15.92 -0.40 4.47
CA ALA A 181 -16.08 -0.76 3.06
C ALA A 181 -15.40 -2.10 2.72
N THR A 182 -14.33 -2.45 3.43
CA THR A 182 -13.68 -3.76 3.29
C THR A 182 -14.53 -4.88 3.88
N ASN A 183 -15.22 -4.64 4.99
CA ASN A 183 -16.15 -5.59 5.60
C ASN A 183 -17.37 -5.83 4.69
N ILE A 184 -17.98 -4.77 4.15
CA ILE A 184 -19.11 -4.89 3.22
C ILE A 184 -18.71 -5.68 1.96
N ASP A 185 -17.58 -5.35 1.33
CA ASP A 185 -17.05 -6.09 0.17
C ASP A 185 -16.78 -7.58 0.48
N SER A 186 -16.27 -7.87 1.68
CA SER A 186 -15.99 -9.24 2.11
C SER A 186 -17.27 -10.02 2.34
N GLN A 187 -18.28 -9.43 2.97
CA GLN A 187 -19.60 -10.04 3.18
C GLN A 187 -20.31 -10.32 1.86
N ILE A 188 -20.27 -9.39 0.88
CA ILE A 188 -20.83 -9.63 -0.46
C ILE A 188 -20.17 -10.86 -1.11
N ARG A 189 -18.84 -11.00 -0.98
CA ARG A 189 -18.10 -12.15 -1.52
C ARG A 189 -18.48 -13.45 -0.82
N GLU A 190 -18.65 -13.43 0.50
CA GLU A 190 -19.10 -14.59 1.27
C GLU A 190 -20.52 -15.00 0.87
N ASP A 191 -21.41 -14.04 0.66
CA ASP A 191 -22.77 -14.28 0.16
C ASP A 191 -22.75 -14.94 -1.24
N PHE A 192 -21.86 -14.50 -2.14
CA PHE A 192 -21.67 -15.13 -3.45
C PHE A 192 -21.17 -16.56 -3.33
N VAL A 193 -20.15 -16.81 -2.50
CA VAL A 193 -19.60 -18.16 -2.29
C VAL A 193 -20.65 -19.09 -1.67
N ARG A 194 -21.40 -18.61 -0.67
CA ARG A 194 -22.47 -19.39 -0.04
C ARG A 194 -23.54 -19.76 -1.04
N THR A 195 -24.03 -18.78 -1.81
CA THR A 195 -25.09 -19.00 -2.80
C THR A 195 -24.62 -19.91 -3.93
N ALA A 196 -23.37 -19.78 -4.38
CA ALA A 196 -22.78 -20.67 -5.36
C ALA A 196 -22.70 -22.11 -4.85
N LYS A 197 -22.27 -22.31 -3.61
CA LYS A 197 -22.22 -23.64 -2.98
C LYS A 197 -23.62 -24.26 -2.85
N GLU A 198 -24.60 -23.46 -2.45
CA GLU A 198 -26.01 -23.89 -2.37
C GLU A 198 -26.58 -24.25 -3.75
N SER A 199 -26.13 -23.53 -4.78
CA SER A 199 -26.46 -23.80 -6.20
C SER A 199 -25.62 -24.94 -6.80
N GLY A 200 -24.84 -25.63 -5.97
CA GLY A 200 -24.07 -26.79 -6.37
C GLY A 200 -22.76 -26.46 -7.07
N PHE A 201 -22.07 -25.36 -6.77
CA PHE A 201 -20.68 -25.14 -7.22
C PHE A 201 -19.69 -25.46 -6.09
N ASP A 202 -19.15 -26.68 -6.09
CA ASP A 202 -18.44 -27.24 -4.92
C ASP A 202 -17.05 -26.62 -4.69
N ASN A 203 -16.39 -26.09 -5.71
CA ASN A 203 -15.04 -25.54 -5.62
C ASN A 203 -14.96 -24.00 -5.72
N VAL A 204 -16.09 -23.29 -5.69
CA VAL A 204 -16.11 -21.81 -5.74
C VAL A 204 -15.45 -21.19 -4.51
N GLN A 205 -15.47 -21.88 -3.37
CA GLN A 205 -14.72 -21.48 -2.18
C GLN A 205 -13.20 -21.55 -2.41
N ASP A 206 -12.72 -22.57 -3.12
CA ASP A 206 -11.30 -22.72 -3.47
C ASP A 206 -10.86 -21.68 -4.49
N LEU A 207 -11.72 -21.36 -5.48
CA LEU A 207 -11.48 -20.27 -6.43
C LEU A 207 -11.39 -18.91 -5.71
N SER A 208 -12.33 -18.62 -4.80
CA SER A 208 -12.31 -17.39 -3.99
C SER A 208 -11.06 -17.29 -3.12
N ARG A 209 -10.63 -18.41 -2.54
CA ARG A 209 -9.41 -18.48 -1.74
C ARG A 209 -8.16 -18.28 -2.61
N GLU A 210 -8.11 -18.89 -3.78
CA GLU A 210 -7.01 -18.72 -4.72
C GLU A 210 -6.88 -17.26 -5.18
N ILE A 211 -7.99 -16.58 -5.50
CA ILE A 211 -8.00 -15.13 -5.82
C ILE A 211 -7.34 -14.30 -4.71
N GLN A 212 -7.68 -14.61 -3.45
CA GLN A 212 -7.13 -13.91 -2.28
C GLN A 212 -5.63 -14.21 -2.08
N LEU A 213 -5.23 -15.47 -2.23
CA LEU A 213 -3.84 -15.88 -2.08
C LEU A 213 -2.95 -15.34 -3.20
N THR A 214 -3.40 -15.38 -4.45
CA THR A 214 -2.67 -14.81 -5.59
C THR A 214 -2.53 -13.29 -5.43
N LYS A 215 -3.55 -12.60 -4.93
CA LYS A 215 -3.48 -11.17 -4.63
C LYS A 215 -2.49 -10.87 -3.50
N ALA A 216 -2.59 -11.59 -2.37
CA ALA A 216 -1.66 -11.44 -1.25
C ALA A 216 -0.21 -11.77 -1.67
N ALA A 217 -0.03 -12.75 -2.56
CA ALA A 217 1.26 -13.08 -3.15
C ALA A 217 1.83 -11.90 -3.95
N MET A 218 1.04 -11.28 -4.82
CA MET A 218 1.48 -10.09 -5.58
C MET A 218 1.80 -8.91 -4.66
N ASP A 219 0.98 -8.66 -3.63
CA ASP A 219 1.18 -7.57 -2.67
C ASP A 219 2.46 -7.74 -1.83
N SER A 220 2.94 -8.98 -1.70
CA SER A 220 4.13 -9.32 -0.91
C SER A 220 5.48 -9.11 -1.61
N ILE A 221 5.48 -8.87 -2.93
CA ILE A 221 6.70 -8.73 -3.74
C ILE A 221 7.28 -7.31 -3.57
N GLU A 222 8.53 -7.19 -3.12
CA GLU A 222 9.16 -5.95 -2.66
C GLU A 222 9.70 -5.04 -3.77
N SER A 223 8.88 -4.73 -4.79
CA SER A 223 9.25 -3.79 -5.85
C SER A 223 8.24 -2.65 -5.92
N LYS A 224 8.71 -1.39 -5.77
CA LYS A 224 7.84 -0.20 -5.82
C LYS A 224 7.17 -0.02 -7.19
N ALA A 225 7.88 -0.37 -8.27
CA ALA A 225 7.35 -0.39 -9.63
C ALA A 225 6.28 -1.48 -9.81
N ILE A 226 6.53 -2.67 -9.26
CA ILE A 226 5.57 -3.79 -9.27
C ILE A 226 4.35 -3.46 -8.41
N ARG A 227 4.51 -2.87 -7.21
CA ARG A 227 3.39 -2.44 -6.36
C ARG A 227 2.53 -1.38 -7.03
N GLN A 228 3.12 -0.47 -7.79
CA GLN A 228 2.36 0.50 -8.60
C GLN A 228 1.67 -0.16 -9.80
N LEU A 229 2.32 -1.13 -10.48
CA LEU A 229 1.69 -1.94 -11.53
C LEU A 229 0.53 -2.78 -10.99
N VAL A 230 0.68 -3.43 -9.85
CA VAL A 230 -0.36 -4.22 -9.16
C VAL A 230 -1.50 -3.30 -8.74
N ASN A 231 -1.24 -2.19 -8.05
CA ASN A 231 -2.30 -1.27 -7.63
C ASN A 231 -3.03 -0.61 -8.81
N ASN A 232 -2.31 -0.21 -9.87
CA ASN A 232 -2.92 0.38 -11.06
C ASN A 232 -3.65 -0.67 -11.89
N GLN A 233 -3.08 -1.86 -12.12
CA GLN A 233 -3.75 -2.92 -12.86
C GLN A 233 -4.93 -3.52 -12.11
N PHE A 234 -4.96 -3.59 -10.79
CA PHE A 234 -6.16 -3.99 -10.07
C PHE A 234 -7.28 -2.94 -10.16
N SER A 235 -6.95 -1.65 -10.19
CA SER A 235 -7.93 -0.60 -10.49
C SER A 235 -8.36 -0.56 -11.97
N LEU A 236 -7.52 -1.07 -12.88
CA LEU A 236 -7.74 -1.11 -14.34
C LEU A 236 -8.32 -2.44 -14.84
N THR A 237 -8.17 -3.55 -14.12
CA THR A 237 -8.67 -4.87 -14.56
C THR A 237 -10.21 -4.92 -14.47
N ASP A 238 -10.82 -4.07 -13.63
CA ASP A 238 -12.27 -3.82 -13.66
C ASP A 238 -12.69 -2.79 -14.73
N ASN A 239 -11.75 -2.08 -15.36
CA ASN A 239 -12.01 -1.24 -16.55
C ASN A 239 -11.74 -1.98 -17.87
N LEU A 240 -11.04 -3.12 -17.87
CA LEU A 240 -10.51 -3.78 -19.07
C LEU A 240 -11.22 -5.10 -19.40
N LEU A 241 -12.54 -5.16 -19.18
CA LEU A 241 -13.41 -6.25 -19.66
C LEU A 241 -14.40 -5.77 -20.74
N LEU A 242 -14.15 -4.59 -21.30
CA LEU A 242 -14.69 -4.15 -22.58
C LEU A 242 -13.50 -3.70 -23.43
N VAL A 243 -13.40 -4.30 -24.63
CA VAL A 243 -12.35 -4.15 -25.64
C VAL A 243 -11.12 -5.04 -25.39
N GLY A 244 -11.12 -6.18 -26.08
CA GLY A 244 -9.94 -7.02 -26.22
C GLY A 244 -8.79 -6.25 -26.87
N GLY A 245 -7.63 -6.28 -26.21
CA GLY A 245 -6.38 -5.74 -26.72
C GLY A 245 -5.23 -6.50 -26.09
N ALA A 246 -4.44 -7.17 -26.92
CA ALA A 246 -3.25 -7.90 -26.51
C ALA A 246 -2.29 -6.99 -25.74
N ILE A 247 -1.78 -7.49 -24.61
CA ILE A 247 -0.69 -6.84 -23.88
C ILE A 247 0.55 -6.89 -24.78
N ASN A 248 1.09 -5.72 -25.11
CA ASN A 248 2.23 -5.56 -25.99
C ASN A 248 3.54 -6.02 -25.28
N PRO A 249 4.30 -7.00 -25.81
CA PRO A 249 5.52 -7.53 -25.19
C PRO A 249 6.67 -6.53 -25.00
N SER A 250 6.57 -5.31 -25.56
CA SER A 250 7.65 -4.32 -25.53
C SER A 250 7.85 -3.64 -24.17
N SER A 251 6.91 -3.75 -23.22
CA SER A 251 7.04 -3.18 -21.87
C SER A 251 7.89 -4.00 -20.91
N LEU A 252 8.34 -5.19 -21.31
CA LEU A 252 9.15 -6.12 -20.51
C LEU A 252 10.65 -6.09 -20.86
N ALA A 253 11.08 -5.24 -21.81
CA ALA A 253 12.43 -5.29 -22.38
C ALA A 253 13.48 -4.39 -21.69
N VAL A 254 13.22 -3.88 -20.48
CA VAL A 254 14.23 -3.15 -19.72
C VAL A 254 14.74 -4.07 -18.62
N LEU A 255 15.72 -4.93 -18.92
CA LEU A 255 16.71 -5.46 -17.97
C LEU A 255 17.64 -6.47 -18.68
N GLY A 256 18.81 -6.00 -19.08
CA GLY A 256 19.97 -6.81 -19.47
C GLY A 256 21.18 -5.88 -19.59
N ILE A 257 22.41 -6.13 -19.12
CA ILE A 257 23.21 -7.32 -18.78
C ILE A 257 24.33 -6.78 -17.81
N LYS A 258 24.91 -7.48 -16.81
CA LYS A 258 26.18 -8.27 -16.90
C LYS A 258 26.65 -8.83 -15.53
N LYS A 259 26.73 -10.17 -15.38
CA LYS A 259 27.88 -11.01 -14.93
C LYS A 259 27.42 -12.47 -14.77
N ILE A 260 28.14 -13.38 -15.42
CA ILE A 260 27.77 -14.79 -15.65
C ILE A 260 28.05 -15.60 -14.37
N ALA A 261 27.12 -16.48 -14.01
CA ALA A 261 26.99 -17.31 -12.78
C ALA A 261 26.08 -16.80 -11.64
N GLY A 262 25.42 -15.64 -11.74
CA GLY A 262 24.52 -15.12 -10.69
C GLY A 262 23.30 -14.33 -11.17
N THR A 263 22.84 -14.53 -12.41
CA THR A 263 21.71 -13.76 -12.98
C THR A 263 20.35 -14.40 -12.63
N PRO A 264 19.31 -13.61 -12.30
CA PRO A 264 17.96 -14.11 -11.97
C PRO A 264 17.38 -15.08 -13.02
N SER A 265 17.67 -14.86 -14.31
CA SER A 265 17.23 -15.75 -15.38
C SER A 265 17.92 -17.12 -15.38
N VAL A 266 19.14 -17.22 -14.87
CA VAL A 266 19.87 -18.49 -14.71
C VAL A 266 19.38 -19.21 -13.45
N GLN A 267 19.12 -18.48 -12.36
CA GLN A 267 18.50 -19.02 -11.15
C GLN A 267 17.09 -19.57 -11.42
N ALA A 268 16.27 -18.87 -12.21
CA ALA A 268 14.95 -19.35 -12.64
C ALA A 268 15.03 -20.66 -13.44
N LYS A 269 16.02 -20.82 -14.33
CA LYS A 269 16.24 -22.08 -15.07
C LYS A 269 16.66 -23.23 -14.16
N ILE A 270 17.47 -22.97 -13.13
CA ILE A 270 17.86 -23.96 -12.12
C ILE A 270 16.65 -24.37 -11.28
N ILE A 271 15.84 -23.42 -10.81
CA ILE A 271 14.61 -23.69 -10.05
C ILE A 271 13.63 -24.51 -10.88
N LYS A 272 13.46 -24.18 -12.17
CA LYS A 272 12.59 -24.94 -13.09
C LYS A 272 13.07 -26.38 -13.34
N ALA A 273 14.37 -26.63 -13.31
CA ALA A 273 14.91 -27.99 -13.40
C ALA A 273 14.72 -28.80 -12.10
N LEU A 274 14.52 -28.10 -10.97
CA LEU A 274 14.28 -28.71 -9.65
C LEU A 274 12.79 -28.93 -9.37
N ALA A 275 11.91 -28.13 -9.98
CA ALA A 275 10.46 -28.20 -9.84
C ALA A 275 9.84 -29.04 -10.97
N THR A 276 9.35 -30.24 -10.67
CA THR A 276 8.57 -31.06 -11.61
C THR A 276 7.15 -31.18 -11.11
N ASN A 277 6.23 -30.35 -11.62
CA ASN A 277 4.78 -30.56 -11.48
C ASN A 277 4.06 -29.99 -12.72
N ASP A 278 3.27 -30.83 -13.39
CA ASP A 278 2.41 -30.42 -14.51
C ASP A 278 1.21 -29.61 -14.02
N VAL A 279 0.92 -28.51 -14.72
CA VAL A 279 -0.13 -27.54 -14.35
C VAL A 279 -1.53 -28.09 -14.62
N LYS A 280 -2.34 -28.30 -13.56
CA LYS A 280 -3.80 -28.43 -13.68
C LYS A 280 -4.45 -27.05 -13.67
N THR A 281 -5.24 -26.73 -14.69
CA THR A 281 -6.07 -25.51 -14.72
C THR A 281 -7.24 -25.66 -13.74
N MET A 282 -7.41 -24.71 -12.82
CA MET A 282 -8.57 -24.71 -11.91
C MET A 282 -9.78 -24.11 -12.61
N LYS A 283 -10.72 -24.96 -13.04
CA LYS A 283 -12.05 -24.55 -13.51
C LYS A 283 -13.07 -24.72 -12.40
N ALA A 284 -14.12 -23.90 -12.38
CA ALA A 284 -15.27 -24.18 -11.54
C ALA A 284 -15.85 -25.55 -11.93
N ILE A 285 -16.09 -26.41 -10.95
CA ILE A 285 -16.66 -27.74 -11.16
C ILE A 285 -18.08 -27.64 -10.59
N PRO A 286 -19.12 -27.68 -11.45
CA PRO A 286 -20.46 -27.94 -10.98
C PRO A 286 -20.41 -29.22 -10.13
N GLY A 287 -21.15 -29.24 -9.05
CA GLY A 287 -21.34 -30.37 -8.17
C GLY A 287 -22.22 -31.38 -8.86
N VAL A 288 -22.01 -32.65 -8.55
CA VAL A 288 -22.79 -33.75 -9.14
C VAL A 288 -24.24 -33.60 -8.65
N PRO A 289 -25.25 -33.49 -9.54
CA PRO A 289 -26.64 -33.34 -9.15
C PRO A 289 -27.07 -34.45 -8.19
N LYS A 290 -27.86 -34.09 -7.16
CA LYS A 290 -28.28 -35.02 -6.10
C LYS A 290 -29.05 -36.21 -6.65
N GLU A 291 -29.72 -36.04 -7.79
CA GLU A 291 -30.45 -37.07 -8.52
C GLU A 291 -29.51 -38.17 -9.05
N ILE A 292 -28.29 -37.80 -9.46
CA ILE A 292 -27.23 -38.74 -9.86
C ILE A 292 -26.70 -39.44 -8.62
N ILE A 293 -26.37 -38.70 -7.55
CA ILE A 293 -25.86 -39.26 -6.29
C ILE A 293 -26.85 -40.25 -5.67
N ASN A 294 -28.16 -40.00 -5.82
CA ASN A 294 -29.23 -40.81 -5.23
C ASN A 294 -29.79 -41.89 -6.18
N ALA A 295 -29.29 -42.02 -7.42
CA ALA A 295 -29.80 -42.99 -8.39
C ALA A 295 -29.49 -44.44 -7.98
N LYS A 296 -30.50 -45.21 -7.55
CA LYS A 296 -30.33 -46.58 -7.02
C LYS A 296 -29.75 -47.59 -8.03
N ASN A 297 -29.91 -47.35 -9.33
CA ASN A 297 -29.41 -48.22 -10.40
C ASN A 297 -28.06 -47.70 -10.91
N ALA A 298 -27.02 -48.55 -10.85
CA ALA A 298 -25.65 -48.19 -11.22
C ALA A 298 -25.50 -47.76 -12.69
N THR A 299 -26.16 -48.46 -13.61
CA THR A 299 -26.17 -48.12 -15.04
C THR A 299 -26.84 -46.78 -15.29
N LYS A 300 -28.00 -46.53 -14.66
CA LYS A 300 -28.71 -45.24 -14.76
C LYS A 300 -27.89 -44.10 -14.16
N ARG A 301 -27.25 -44.34 -13.02
CA ARG A 301 -26.35 -43.39 -12.35
C ARG A 301 -25.16 -43.03 -13.26
N GLN A 302 -24.54 -44.03 -13.88
CA GLN A 302 -23.42 -43.85 -14.79
C GLN A 302 -23.84 -43.07 -16.04
N THR A 303 -24.97 -43.42 -16.68
CA THR A 303 -25.49 -42.68 -17.84
C THR A 303 -25.82 -41.23 -17.49
N MET A 304 -26.45 -40.98 -16.33
CA MET A 304 -26.74 -39.61 -15.89
C MET A 304 -25.45 -38.83 -15.57
N PHE A 305 -24.44 -39.48 -15.00
CA PHE A 305 -23.13 -38.89 -14.70
C PHE A 305 -22.36 -38.53 -15.98
N GLU A 306 -22.34 -39.42 -16.98
CA GLU A 306 -21.72 -39.17 -18.28
C GLU A 306 -22.42 -38.03 -19.04
N GLN A 307 -23.76 -38.01 -19.03
CA GLN A 307 -24.56 -36.91 -19.60
C GLN A 307 -24.27 -35.59 -18.90
N TRP A 308 -24.15 -35.61 -17.57
CA TRP A 308 -23.81 -34.42 -16.79
C TRP A 308 -22.38 -33.92 -17.04
N LEU A 309 -21.40 -34.81 -17.19
CA LEU A 309 -20.02 -34.46 -17.57
C LEU A 309 -19.95 -33.83 -18.97
N GLU A 310 -20.77 -34.30 -19.89
CA GLU A 310 -20.87 -33.79 -21.26
C GLU A 310 -21.55 -32.42 -21.28
N GLN A 311 -22.67 -32.25 -20.57
CA GLN A 311 -23.38 -30.97 -20.43
C GLN A 311 -22.56 -29.91 -19.67
N SER A 312 -21.74 -30.32 -18.70
CA SER A 312 -20.87 -29.43 -17.92
C SER A 312 -19.54 -29.11 -18.62
N GLY A 313 -19.27 -29.70 -19.80
CA GLY A 313 -18.01 -29.52 -20.53
C GLY A 313 -16.77 -30.09 -19.83
N LEU A 314 -16.96 -31.01 -18.87
CA LEU A 314 -15.90 -31.60 -18.03
C LEU A 314 -15.35 -32.93 -18.60
N LYS A 315 -16.00 -33.49 -19.63
CA LYS A 315 -15.63 -34.77 -20.26
C LYS A 315 -14.19 -34.83 -20.77
N SER A 316 -13.62 -33.69 -21.19
CA SER A 316 -12.23 -33.59 -21.70
C SER A 316 -11.16 -33.41 -20.60
N VAL A 317 -11.57 -33.25 -19.34
CA VAL A 317 -10.69 -32.94 -18.20
C VAL A 317 -10.43 -34.18 -17.33
N ILE A 318 -11.23 -35.24 -17.48
CA ILE A 318 -11.15 -36.47 -16.68
C ILE A 318 -10.50 -37.58 -17.52
N ASP A 319 -9.44 -38.20 -16.98
CA ASP A 319 -8.78 -39.36 -17.58
C ASP A 319 -9.72 -40.59 -17.57
N GLU A 320 -9.89 -41.27 -18.72
CA GLU A 320 -10.74 -42.45 -18.86
C GLU A 320 -10.39 -43.60 -17.89
N THR A 321 -9.16 -43.62 -17.37
CA THR A 321 -8.71 -44.62 -16.38
C THR A 321 -9.21 -44.35 -14.95
N GLU A 322 -9.58 -43.11 -14.61
CA GLU A 322 -10.17 -42.75 -13.31
C GLU A 322 -11.67 -43.07 -13.25
N LEU A 323 -12.37 -42.99 -14.39
CA LEU A 323 -13.80 -43.35 -14.52
C LEU A 323 -14.09 -44.82 -14.17
N LYS A 324 -13.11 -45.71 -14.31
CA LYS A 324 -13.24 -47.15 -14.02
C LYS A 324 -13.02 -47.51 -12.55
N LYS A 325 -12.67 -46.55 -11.68
CA LYS A 325 -12.30 -46.79 -10.27
C LYS A 325 -13.41 -46.47 -9.26
N LEU A 326 -14.60 -46.09 -9.70
CA LEU A 326 -15.72 -45.78 -8.79
C LEU A 326 -16.17 -47.06 -8.05
N PRO A 327 -16.25 -47.05 -6.70
CA PRO A 327 -16.61 -48.24 -5.95
C PRO A 327 -18.10 -48.57 -6.06
N GLU A 328 -18.41 -49.87 -6.06
CA GLU A 328 -19.77 -50.40 -5.94
C GLU A 328 -20.44 -49.93 -4.63
N PRO A 329 -21.75 -49.61 -4.67
CA PRO A 329 -22.46 -48.91 -3.59
C PRO A 329 -22.60 -49.70 -2.27
N SER A 330 -22.15 -50.96 -2.22
CA SER A 330 -22.18 -51.79 -1.01
C SER A 330 -21.11 -51.43 0.04
N SER A 331 -20.19 -50.50 -0.25
CA SER A 331 -19.05 -50.19 0.64
C SER A 331 -19.17 -48.90 1.48
N ILE A 332 -20.27 -48.15 1.39
CA ILE A 332 -20.50 -46.97 2.25
C ILE A 332 -21.48 -47.33 3.37
N GLN A 333 -20.96 -47.87 4.47
CA GLN A 333 -21.68 -47.84 5.75
C GLN A 333 -21.58 -46.43 6.34
N VAL A 334 -22.67 -45.67 6.29
CA VAL A 334 -22.81 -44.39 6.98
C VAL A 334 -22.90 -44.67 8.49
N LYS A 335 -21.83 -44.41 9.25
CA LYS A 335 -21.92 -44.25 10.71
C LYS A 335 -22.57 -42.88 10.99
N GLY A 336 -23.74 -42.92 11.62
CA GLY A 336 -24.65 -41.79 11.82
C GLY A 336 -24.14 -40.68 12.74
N ALA A 337 -24.65 -39.49 12.49
CA ALA A 337 -24.31 -38.21 13.11
C ALA A 337 -25.04 -37.96 14.46
N THR A 338 -25.13 -38.95 15.33
CA THR A 338 -25.82 -38.82 16.63
C THR A 338 -24.91 -38.70 17.85
N ASP A 339 -23.59 -38.89 17.72
CA ASP A 339 -22.67 -38.94 18.88
C ASP A 339 -21.88 -37.64 19.17
N ILE A 340 -22.17 -36.52 18.49
CA ILE A 340 -21.37 -35.27 18.63
C ILE A 340 -22.12 -34.13 19.35
N LEU A 341 -23.41 -34.29 19.69
CA LEU A 341 -24.18 -33.23 20.35
C LEU A 341 -24.30 -33.33 21.88
N GLU A 342 -23.72 -34.34 22.53
CA GLU A 342 -23.79 -34.46 24.00
C GLU A 342 -22.57 -33.95 24.78
N THR A 343 -21.49 -33.53 24.12
CA THR A 343 -20.24 -33.14 24.84
C THR A 343 -19.98 -31.63 24.94
N ARG A 344 -20.97 -30.77 24.67
CA ARG A 344 -20.83 -29.30 24.78
C ARG A 344 -21.86 -28.61 25.68
N GLY A 345 -22.58 -29.37 26.51
CA GLY A 345 -23.58 -28.87 27.46
C GLY A 345 -23.17 -28.83 28.94
N GLN A 346 -21.91 -29.14 29.29
CA GLN A 346 -21.50 -29.35 30.69
C GLN A 346 -20.31 -28.50 31.21
N GLN A 347 -20.01 -27.33 30.62
CA GLN A 347 -18.93 -26.46 31.11
C GLN A 347 -19.25 -24.95 31.25
N LEU A 348 -20.53 -24.59 31.42
CA LEU A 348 -20.92 -23.21 31.76
C LEU A 348 -21.99 -23.18 32.85
N LYS A 349 -21.67 -23.73 34.02
CA LYS A 349 -22.37 -23.45 35.29
C LYS A 349 -21.38 -23.61 36.44
N GLU A 350 -20.59 -22.57 36.70
CA GLU A 350 -19.98 -22.31 38.01
C GLU A 350 -19.33 -20.92 38.00
N GLY A 351 -19.71 -20.05 38.94
CA GLY A 351 -18.92 -18.88 39.30
C GLY A 351 -19.46 -17.50 38.90
N THR A 352 -20.62 -17.08 39.39
CA THR A 352 -20.86 -15.65 39.68
C THR A 352 -21.54 -15.50 41.02
N GLY A 353 -20.83 -14.91 41.98
CA GLY A 353 -21.32 -14.55 43.29
C GLY A 353 -20.84 -13.15 43.66
N VAL A 354 -21.82 -12.27 43.90
CA VAL A 354 -21.88 -11.22 44.93
C VAL A 354 -20.81 -10.12 44.92
N PHE A 355 -21.23 -8.86 44.69
CA PHE A 355 -21.06 -7.78 45.66
C PHE A 355 -21.94 -6.58 45.29
N GLU A 356 -22.76 -6.16 46.25
CA GLU A 356 -23.65 -5.01 46.23
C GLU A 356 -23.20 -4.10 47.38
N ASN A 357 -22.99 -2.80 47.14
CA ASN A 357 -23.27 -1.78 48.16
C ASN A 357 -23.35 -0.34 47.63
N GLN A 358 -24.48 0.26 47.99
CA GLN A 358 -24.97 1.64 48.03
C GLN A 358 -23.96 2.81 48.10
N ARG A 359 -24.30 3.94 47.46
CA ARG A 359 -24.69 5.21 48.13
C ARG A 359 -25.09 6.34 47.17
N SER A 360 -25.88 7.25 47.73
CA SER A 360 -26.82 8.21 47.16
C SER A 360 -26.37 9.70 47.25
N VAL A 361 -26.72 10.50 46.23
CA VAL A 361 -27.28 11.88 46.24
C VAL A 361 -26.43 13.08 46.76
N LYS A 362 -26.26 14.15 45.93
CA LYS A 362 -26.81 15.52 46.14
C LYS A 362 -26.31 16.57 45.12
N GLU A 363 -27.24 17.41 44.69
CA GLU A 363 -27.11 18.66 43.91
C GLU A 363 -26.51 19.83 44.73
N SER A 364 -25.99 20.87 44.04
CA SER A 364 -26.04 22.28 44.52
C SER A 364 -25.42 23.29 43.52
N THR A 365 -26.31 24.09 42.91
CA THR A 365 -26.31 25.54 42.58
C THR A 365 -25.06 26.46 42.65
N THR A 366 -25.02 27.37 41.65
CA THR A 366 -24.28 28.62 41.36
C THR A 366 -24.36 29.73 42.45
N PRO A 367 -23.54 30.83 42.45
CA PRO A 367 -23.76 31.99 41.54
C PRO A 367 -22.54 32.89 41.18
N SER A 368 -22.87 33.90 40.35
CA SER A 368 -22.09 34.87 39.57
C SER A 368 -21.58 36.11 40.33
N SER A 369 -20.56 36.82 39.79
CA SER A 369 -20.37 38.27 40.02
C SER A 369 -19.55 38.98 38.93
N ASN A 370 -20.09 40.10 38.45
CA ASN A 370 -19.58 41.08 37.47
C ASN A 370 -18.49 42.02 38.02
N ILE A 371 -17.55 42.48 37.16
CA ILE A 371 -16.91 43.82 37.23
C ILE A 371 -16.59 44.33 35.81
N LYS A 372 -16.91 45.62 35.53
CA LYS A 372 -16.61 46.41 34.32
C LYS A 372 -15.43 47.37 34.54
N SER A 373 -14.59 47.59 33.50
CA SER A 373 -13.91 48.87 33.13
C SER A 373 -13.12 48.65 31.80
N SER A 374 -13.50 49.23 30.66
CA SER A 374 -13.19 50.56 30.07
C SER A 374 -11.73 50.80 29.66
N SER A 375 -11.41 50.71 28.36
CA SER A 375 -10.78 51.75 27.53
C SER A 375 -10.46 51.25 26.11
N ASN A 376 -10.95 51.98 25.10
CA ASN A 376 -10.76 51.75 23.65
C ASN A 376 -9.30 51.80 23.20
N ILE A 377 -8.90 50.92 22.25
CA ILE A 377 -7.95 51.15 21.13
C ILE A 377 -8.05 49.95 20.14
N ASP A 378 -8.47 50.27 18.89
CA ASP A 378 -8.22 49.61 17.59
C ASP A 378 -8.61 48.12 17.34
N ASP A 379 -9.84 47.90 16.87
CA ASP A 379 -10.42 46.60 16.49
C ASP A 379 -10.26 46.28 14.99
N SER A 380 -9.24 45.50 14.62
CA SER A 380 -9.29 44.61 13.45
C SER A 380 -8.42 43.35 13.58
N ILE A 381 -8.10 42.95 14.82
CA ILE A 381 -7.47 41.66 15.15
C ILE A 381 -8.43 40.99 16.14
N PRO A 382 -8.89 39.74 15.92
CA PRO A 382 -9.71 39.07 16.92
C PRO A 382 -8.90 38.87 18.20
N ASP A 383 -9.28 39.58 19.27
CA ASP A 383 -8.69 39.46 20.59
C ASP A 383 -9.12 38.13 21.21
N PHE A 384 -8.25 37.12 21.09
CA PHE A 384 -8.43 35.82 21.74
C PHE A 384 -7.89 35.86 23.18
N LYS A 385 -8.52 36.64 24.05
CA LYS A 385 -8.31 36.51 25.50
C LYS A 385 -9.61 36.52 26.30
N LYS A 386 -9.69 35.50 27.17
CA LYS A 386 -10.67 35.19 28.22
C LYS A 386 -11.96 34.53 27.75
N GLY A 387 -12.15 33.29 28.22
CA GLY A 387 -13.49 32.72 28.34
C GLY A 387 -13.71 31.34 27.73
N ALA A 388 -12.69 30.50 27.60
CA ALA A 388 -12.91 29.08 27.39
C ALA A 388 -11.84 28.30 28.16
N ASN A 389 -12.26 27.36 29.01
CA ASN A 389 -11.36 26.31 29.46
C ASN A 389 -10.75 25.67 28.21
N PRO A 390 -9.41 25.59 28.10
CA PRO A 390 -8.80 24.98 26.92
C PRO A 390 -9.30 23.55 26.80
N PRO A 391 -9.86 23.14 25.66
CA PRO A 391 -10.27 21.76 25.47
C PRO A 391 -9.03 20.86 25.60
N THR A 392 -9.21 19.82 26.40
CA THR A 392 -8.28 18.74 26.66
C THR A 392 -7.81 18.06 25.38
N THR A 393 -6.49 17.82 25.33
CA THR A 393 -5.77 16.67 24.74
C THR A 393 -5.56 16.57 23.22
N PHE A 394 -4.38 16.98 22.74
CA PHE A 394 -3.36 16.04 22.24
C PHE A 394 -2.40 15.65 23.39
N ILE A 395 -2.95 14.96 24.38
CA ILE A 395 -2.22 14.05 25.25
C ILE A 395 -2.71 12.68 24.77
N GLN A 396 -1.83 11.78 24.34
CA GLN A 396 -2.20 10.36 24.38
C GLN A 396 -2.37 10.01 25.86
N ASP A 397 -3.62 10.07 26.34
CA ASP A 397 -4.08 9.63 27.65
C ASP A 397 -3.05 9.69 28.78
N ALA A 398 -2.85 10.88 29.35
CA ALA A 398 -2.39 11.01 30.73
C ALA A 398 -3.56 10.70 31.67
N LYS A 399 -4.10 9.48 31.60
CA LYS A 399 -4.85 8.88 32.69
C LYS A 399 -4.40 7.44 32.85
N VAL A 400 -3.77 7.22 34.01
CA VAL A 400 -3.13 5.99 34.53
C VAL A 400 -1.73 5.72 33.95
N GLY A 401 -0.71 6.32 34.59
CA GLY A 401 0.70 5.93 34.40
C GLY A 401 1.57 6.85 33.53
N LYS A 402 1.44 8.17 33.69
CA LYS A 402 2.48 9.20 33.48
C LYS A 402 3.46 8.99 32.27
N LYS A 403 3.10 9.52 31.09
CA LYS A 403 3.78 9.39 29.76
C LYS A 403 4.37 10.72 29.22
N THR A 404 5.11 10.65 28.10
CA THR A 404 5.69 11.77 27.32
C THR A 404 4.69 12.88 27.00
N LEU A 405 5.08 14.15 27.18
CA LEU A 405 4.34 15.32 26.70
C LEU A 405 4.84 15.72 25.32
N VAL A 406 3.98 15.62 24.30
CA VAL A 406 4.33 16.03 22.93
C VAL A 406 3.80 17.44 22.65
N ILE A 407 4.67 18.35 22.24
CA ILE A 407 4.35 19.72 21.86
C ILE A 407 4.64 19.89 20.37
N ASP A 408 3.59 19.85 19.55
CA ASP A 408 3.65 20.03 18.10
C ASP A 408 2.80 21.22 17.65
N SER A 409 3.45 22.20 17.01
CA SER A 409 2.79 23.38 16.46
C SER A 409 1.79 23.06 15.34
N ASP A 410 1.96 21.97 14.60
CA ASP A 410 1.01 21.53 13.57
C ASP A 410 -0.20 20.81 14.17
N ALA A 411 -0.02 20.04 15.26
CA ALA A 411 -1.14 19.49 16.02
C ALA A 411 -1.96 20.59 16.69
N ILE A 412 -1.31 21.53 17.38
CA ILE A 412 -1.96 22.69 18.02
C ILE A 412 -2.76 23.51 17.00
N LYS A 413 -2.25 23.65 15.78
CA LYS A 413 -2.93 24.38 14.71
C LYS A 413 -4.33 23.82 14.41
N LYS A 414 -4.49 22.50 14.46
CA LYS A 414 -5.77 21.81 14.20
C LYS A 414 -6.79 21.99 15.31
N GLU A 415 -6.33 22.33 16.53
CA GLU A 415 -7.18 22.62 17.68
C GLU A 415 -7.70 24.07 17.66
N MET A 416 -7.14 24.94 16.80
CA MET A 416 -7.51 26.35 16.78
C MET A 416 -8.89 26.57 16.14
N PRO A 417 -9.77 27.39 16.75
CA PRO A 417 -11.07 27.72 16.17
C PRO A 417 -10.95 28.28 14.75
N GLY A 418 -11.73 27.74 13.81
CA GLY A 418 -11.74 28.19 12.41
C GLY A 418 -10.62 27.60 11.54
N TYR A 419 -9.82 26.67 12.04
CA TYR A 419 -8.82 25.98 11.22
C TYR A 419 -9.46 25.14 10.11
N THR A 420 -8.95 25.33 8.88
CA THR A 420 -9.12 24.41 7.74
C THR A 420 -7.76 24.20 7.08
N GLU A 421 -7.58 23.11 6.32
CA GLU A 421 -6.29 22.81 5.67
C GLU A 421 -5.86 23.92 4.70
N ASP A 422 -6.81 24.54 3.99
CA ASP A 422 -6.56 25.65 3.07
C ASP A 422 -6.08 26.92 3.78
N LEU A 423 -6.47 27.11 5.04
CA LEU A 423 -6.08 28.26 5.86
C LEU A 423 -4.84 27.98 6.72
N ALA A 424 -4.26 26.77 6.65
CA ALA A 424 -3.14 26.36 7.49
C ALA A 424 -1.95 27.35 7.56
N PRO A 425 -1.57 28.07 6.47
CA PRO A 425 -0.53 29.10 6.55
C PRO A 425 -0.87 30.26 7.50
N GLN A 426 -2.15 30.67 7.58
CA GLN A 426 -2.60 31.81 8.38
C GLN A 426 -2.48 31.54 9.89
N PHE A 427 -2.70 30.28 10.29
CA PHE A 427 -2.61 29.86 11.69
C PHE A 427 -1.18 29.55 12.18
N HIS A 428 -0.18 29.55 11.29
CA HIS A 428 1.19 29.14 11.66
C HIS A 428 1.83 30.01 12.75
N LYS A 429 1.62 31.33 12.71
CA LYS A 429 2.15 32.26 13.72
C LYS A 429 1.51 32.02 15.08
N ALA A 430 0.19 31.90 15.12
CA ALA A 430 -0.57 31.65 16.33
C ALA A 430 -0.19 30.30 16.95
N SER A 431 -0.19 29.22 16.15
CA SER A 431 0.11 27.88 16.66
C SER A 431 1.56 27.74 17.14
N SER A 432 2.50 28.44 16.51
CA SER A 432 3.90 28.51 16.96
C SER A 432 4.05 29.29 18.28
N ALA A 433 3.27 30.36 18.48
CA ALA A 433 3.28 31.12 19.73
C ALA A 433 2.69 30.29 20.89
N GLU A 434 1.59 29.59 20.65
CA GLU A 434 0.97 28.67 21.61
C GLU A 434 1.91 27.51 21.95
N ALA A 435 2.59 26.90 20.96
CA ALA A 435 3.60 25.87 21.21
C ALA A 435 4.74 26.35 22.12
N LYS A 436 5.19 27.60 21.94
CA LYS A 436 6.21 28.22 22.82
C LYS A 436 5.69 28.43 24.24
N ALA A 437 4.43 28.86 24.39
CA ALA A 437 3.81 29.05 25.70
C ALA A 437 3.67 27.71 26.44
N ARG A 438 3.16 26.68 25.77
CA ARG A 438 3.05 25.32 26.33
C ARG A 438 4.42 24.74 26.71
N TYR A 439 5.45 24.98 25.90
CA TYR A 439 6.82 24.56 26.22
C TYR A 439 7.34 25.25 27.47
N ALA A 440 7.21 26.57 27.58
CA ALA A 440 7.65 27.32 28.75
C ALA A 440 6.91 26.91 30.03
N GLU A 441 5.63 26.54 29.94
CA GLU A 441 4.87 26.03 31.06
C GLU A 441 5.32 24.61 31.46
N ALA A 442 5.50 23.72 30.49
CA ALA A 442 5.97 22.35 30.74
C ALA A 442 7.35 22.31 31.42
N LEU A 443 8.24 23.26 31.11
CA LEU A 443 9.54 23.35 31.76
C LEU A 443 9.48 23.63 33.27
N LYS A 444 8.37 24.21 33.77
CA LYS A 444 8.18 24.49 35.20
C LYS A 444 7.72 23.26 35.98
N ASP A 445 7.16 22.28 35.28
CA ASP A 445 6.62 21.08 35.91
C ASP A 445 7.78 20.18 36.37
N PRO A 446 7.90 19.86 37.67
CA PRO A 446 8.95 18.99 38.19
C PRO A 446 8.77 17.53 37.77
N TYR A 447 7.63 17.16 37.19
CA TYR A 447 7.38 15.81 36.71
C TYR A 447 8.25 15.43 35.49
N TYR A 448 8.59 16.41 34.64
CA TYR A 448 9.41 16.16 33.45
C TYR A 448 10.88 16.42 33.75
N ASP A 449 11.75 15.44 33.53
CA ASP A 449 13.20 15.54 33.77
C ASP A 449 13.96 15.81 32.47
N ASP A 450 13.43 15.28 31.36
CA ASP A 450 14.09 15.28 30.06
C ASP A 450 13.34 16.13 29.03
N VAL A 451 14.09 16.81 28.17
CA VAL A 451 13.59 17.55 27.01
C VAL A 451 14.25 17.00 25.76
N VAL A 452 13.43 16.47 24.86
CA VAL A 452 13.84 16.03 23.53
C VAL A 452 13.35 17.05 22.50
N ILE A 453 14.30 17.73 21.85
CA ILE A 453 14.00 18.64 20.75
C ILE A 453 14.17 17.89 19.44
N MET A 454 13.08 17.72 18.69
CA MET A 454 13.15 17.10 17.37
C MET A 454 13.69 18.08 16.32
N GLY A 455 14.46 17.56 15.37
CA GLY A 455 15.02 18.32 14.26
C GLY A 455 14.86 17.62 12.93
N GLY A 456 14.71 18.38 11.84
CA GLY A 456 14.58 17.79 10.51
C GLY A 456 13.88 18.71 9.51
N GLY A 457 14.38 18.68 8.28
CA GLY A 457 13.75 19.37 7.15
C GLY A 457 12.32 18.89 6.87
N SER A 458 11.57 19.65 6.07
CA SER A 458 10.22 19.25 5.68
C SER A 458 10.26 17.92 4.92
N GLY A 459 9.29 17.04 5.18
CA GLY A 459 9.24 15.72 4.52
C GLY A 459 10.34 14.74 4.94
N SER A 460 11.16 15.03 5.96
CA SER A 460 12.18 14.07 6.42
C SER A 460 11.62 12.88 7.20
N GLY A 461 10.34 12.91 7.57
CA GLY A 461 9.67 11.84 8.33
C GLY A 461 9.87 11.91 9.85
N LYS A 462 10.11 13.11 10.41
CA LYS A 462 10.23 13.33 11.87
C LYS A 462 9.12 12.67 12.66
N THR A 463 7.88 12.96 12.29
CA THR A 463 6.68 12.48 13.00
C THR A 463 6.61 10.97 12.97
N GLU A 464 6.85 10.34 11.81
CA GLU A 464 6.82 8.88 11.66
C GLU A 464 7.95 8.19 12.46
N VAL A 465 9.15 8.78 12.47
CA VAL A 465 10.34 8.19 13.11
C VAL A 465 10.33 8.36 14.62
N PHE A 466 9.96 9.53 15.13
CA PHE A 466 10.22 9.87 16.54
C PHE A 466 8.98 9.97 17.41
N VAL A 467 7.80 10.29 16.88
CA VAL A 467 6.60 10.24 17.72
C VAL A 467 6.36 8.79 18.13
N SER A 468 6.38 7.84 17.19
CA SER A 468 6.22 6.41 17.50
C SER A 468 7.27 5.84 18.47
N LYS A 469 8.53 6.32 18.43
CA LYS A 469 9.63 5.82 19.29
C LYS A 469 9.72 6.47 20.67
N ASN A 470 9.23 7.70 20.82
CA ASN A 470 9.39 8.47 22.06
C ASN A 470 8.12 8.57 22.89
N LEU A 471 6.97 8.10 22.41
CA LEU A 471 5.71 8.10 23.17
C LEU A 471 5.78 7.29 24.46
N ASP A 472 6.71 6.34 24.55
CA ASP A 472 6.90 5.47 25.72
C ASP A 472 8.01 5.96 26.68
N ARG A 473 8.64 7.12 26.44
CA ARG A 473 9.65 7.68 27.35
C ARG A 473 8.97 8.41 28.53
N PRO A 474 8.97 7.85 29.76
CA PRO A 474 8.36 8.54 30.89
C PRO A 474 9.06 9.88 31.16
N ASN A 475 8.34 10.83 31.77
CA ASN A 475 8.90 12.09 32.27
C ASN A 475 9.61 12.95 31.19
N THR A 476 9.25 12.80 29.91
CA THR A 476 9.89 13.52 28.80
C THR A 476 8.98 14.58 28.17
N ILE A 477 9.53 15.77 27.88
CA ILE A 477 8.92 16.77 26.99
C ILE A 477 9.50 16.57 25.59
N LEU A 478 8.67 16.21 24.62
CA LEU A 478 9.03 16.09 23.21
C LEU A 478 8.56 17.32 22.45
N PHE A 479 9.49 18.18 22.02
CA PHE A 479 9.18 19.41 21.28
C PHE A 479 9.41 19.21 19.78
N ASP A 480 8.37 19.30 18.94
CA ASP A 480 8.50 19.21 17.48
C ASP A 480 9.00 20.54 16.90
N GLY A 481 10.20 20.49 16.33
CA GLY A 481 10.83 21.61 15.64
C GLY A 481 11.47 21.19 14.33
N THR A 482 11.70 22.18 13.47
CA THR A 482 12.54 21.98 12.27
C THR A 482 14.02 22.14 12.57
N LEU A 483 14.38 22.80 13.67
CA LEU A 483 15.74 23.29 13.97
C LEU A 483 16.35 24.11 12.82
N ALA A 484 15.53 24.81 12.02
CA ALA A 484 16.03 25.56 10.87
C ALA A 484 16.74 26.87 11.24
N ASP A 485 16.48 27.40 12.43
CA ASP A 485 17.07 28.65 12.94
C ASP A 485 17.85 28.38 14.23
N LYS A 486 19.15 28.70 14.21
CA LYS A 486 20.06 28.45 15.33
C LYS A 486 19.70 29.23 16.58
N ALA A 487 19.39 30.52 16.47
CA ALA A 487 19.10 31.36 17.64
C ALA A 487 17.85 30.86 18.39
N ALA A 488 16.80 30.53 17.65
CA ALA A 488 15.56 29.97 18.20
C ALA A 488 15.75 28.56 18.77
N ALA A 489 16.67 27.76 18.22
CA ALA A 489 17.03 26.45 18.76
C ALA A 489 17.82 26.59 20.07
N GLN A 490 18.88 27.42 20.07
CA GLN A 490 19.71 27.69 21.24
C GLN A 490 18.88 28.25 22.39
N THR A 491 17.97 29.19 22.12
CA THR A 491 17.06 29.73 23.15
C THR A 491 16.24 28.64 23.84
N LYS A 492 15.79 27.60 23.11
CA LYS A 492 15.02 26.49 23.71
C LYS A 492 15.89 25.57 24.56
N ILE A 493 17.11 25.31 24.10
CA ILE A 493 18.12 24.54 24.82
C ILE A 493 18.44 25.27 26.13
N ASP A 494 18.75 26.56 26.07
CA ASP A 494 19.09 27.39 27.23
C ASP A 494 17.93 27.47 28.23
N GLN A 495 16.69 27.60 27.74
CA GLN A 495 15.49 27.58 28.60
C GLN A 495 15.35 26.26 29.37
N ALA A 496 15.56 25.13 28.70
CA ALA A 496 15.46 23.82 29.35
C ALA A 496 16.61 23.59 30.34
N LEU A 497 17.85 23.91 29.97
CA LEU A 497 19.00 23.82 30.86
C LEU A 497 18.85 24.72 32.09
N LYS A 498 18.37 25.96 31.90
CA LYS A 498 18.08 26.89 33.02
C LYS A 498 16.99 26.37 33.95
N ALA A 499 16.03 25.60 33.43
CA ALA A 499 15.01 24.92 34.21
C ALA A 499 15.50 23.61 34.87
N GLY A 500 16.80 23.29 34.76
CA GLY A 500 17.40 22.10 35.36
C GLY A 500 17.04 20.80 34.64
N LYS A 501 16.61 20.87 33.38
CA LYS A 501 16.23 19.69 32.58
C LYS A 501 17.43 19.15 31.80
N ASN A 502 17.45 17.84 31.55
CA ASN A 502 18.38 17.25 30.58
C ASN A 502 17.89 17.55 29.16
N VAL A 503 18.79 17.93 28.26
CA VAL A 503 18.41 18.28 26.88
C VAL A 503 19.08 17.36 25.89
N LYS A 504 18.27 16.83 24.97
CA LYS A 504 18.71 16.01 23.84
C LYS A 504 18.11 16.51 22.54
N ILE A 505 18.88 16.45 21.46
CA ILE A 505 18.36 16.62 20.10
C ILE A 505 18.18 15.25 19.45
N GLU A 506 17.01 15.03 18.85
CA GLU A 506 16.73 13.86 18.00
C GLU A 506 16.46 14.36 16.57
N ALA A 507 17.47 14.21 15.70
CA ALA A 507 17.48 14.76 14.36
C ALA A 507 17.15 13.69 13.30
N VAL A 508 16.17 13.95 12.42
CA VAL A 508 15.90 13.13 11.23
C VAL A 508 16.47 13.79 9.99
N MET A 509 17.48 13.14 9.41
CA MET A 509 18.03 13.46 8.11
C MET A 509 17.41 12.56 7.04
N ALA A 510 17.00 13.15 5.92
CA ALA A 510 16.58 12.40 4.75
C ALA A 510 17.32 12.92 3.51
N PRO A 511 17.58 12.07 2.50
CA PRO A 511 17.95 12.55 1.18
C PRO A 511 16.94 13.60 0.71
N ILE A 512 17.44 14.76 0.28
CA ILE A 512 16.60 15.93 0.00
C ILE A 512 15.65 15.64 -1.16
N GLU A 513 16.13 14.89 -2.14
CA GLU A 513 15.36 14.42 -3.29
C GLU A 513 14.14 13.61 -2.85
N ASP A 514 14.33 12.69 -1.91
CA ASP A 514 13.28 11.82 -1.41
C ASP A 514 12.32 12.57 -0.47
N ALA A 515 12.85 13.42 0.40
CA ALA A 515 12.05 14.23 1.31
C ALA A 515 11.14 15.20 0.56
N PHE A 516 11.61 15.77 -0.54
CA PHE A 516 10.83 16.68 -1.37
C PHE A 516 9.68 15.95 -2.07
N MET A 517 9.97 14.77 -2.64
CA MET A 517 8.94 13.93 -3.26
C MET A 517 7.92 13.45 -2.22
N PHE A 518 8.38 13.04 -1.04
CA PHE A 518 7.49 12.62 0.04
C PHE A 518 6.59 13.76 0.54
N ALA A 519 7.12 14.97 0.69
CA ALA A 519 6.32 16.13 1.08
C ALA A 519 5.23 16.43 0.05
N SER A 520 5.58 16.37 -1.23
CA SER A 520 4.66 16.62 -2.35
C SER A 520 3.57 15.55 -2.47
N ASP A 521 3.93 14.27 -2.33
CA ASP A 521 3.01 13.14 -2.44
C ASP A 521 1.93 13.13 -1.34
N ARG A 522 2.21 13.71 -0.17
CA ARG A 522 1.24 13.83 0.94
C ARG A 522 0.21 14.94 0.74
N GLY A 523 0.21 15.61 -0.42
CA GLY A 523 -0.73 16.68 -0.75
C GLY A 523 -0.48 17.98 0.03
N ARG A 524 0.59 18.06 0.83
CA ARG A 524 0.97 19.32 1.49
C ARG A 524 1.74 20.17 0.50
N TYR A 525 1.12 21.26 0.05
CA TYR A 525 1.82 22.27 -0.71
C TYR A 525 2.87 22.97 0.17
N ILE A 526 4.14 22.80 -0.17
CA ILE A 526 5.25 23.52 0.46
C ILE A 526 6.00 24.21 -0.67
N PRO A 527 6.05 25.56 -0.70
CA PRO A 527 6.85 26.27 -1.67
C PRO A 527 8.31 25.79 -1.62
N ARG A 528 8.90 25.54 -2.78
CA ARG A 528 10.25 25.00 -2.95
C ARG A 528 11.30 25.81 -2.23
N ASP A 529 11.19 27.13 -2.23
CA ASP A 529 12.14 27.99 -1.54
C ASP A 529 12.02 27.82 -0.01
N VAL A 530 10.79 27.70 0.52
CA VAL A 530 10.55 27.39 1.94
C VAL A 530 11.05 25.98 2.29
N PHE A 531 10.87 25.00 1.40
CA PHE A 531 11.39 23.65 1.57
C PHE A 531 12.92 23.66 1.62
N ALA A 532 13.56 24.35 0.67
CA ALA A 532 15.01 24.48 0.56
C ALA A 532 15.59 25.17 1.79
N ASP A 533 14.98 26.28 2.23
CA ASP A 533 15.40 27.02 3.42
C ASP A 533 15.31 26.16 4.69
N LYS A 534 14.25 25.36 4.84
CA LYS A 534 14.11 24.45 5.99
C LYS A 534 15.18 23.36 5.99
N HIS A 535 15.53 22.77 4.85
CA HIS A 535 16.59 21.75 4.78
C HIS A 535 17.99 22.36 4.97
N TYR A 536 18.26 23.49 4.31
CA TYR A 536 19.50 24.25 4.46
C TYR A 536 19.72 24.66 5.92
N GLY A 537 18.75 25.37 6.50
CA GLY A 537 18.80 25.89 7.85
C GLY A 537 18.94 24.79 8.90
N PHE A 538 18.21 23.68 8.74
CA PHE A 538 18.29 22.54 9.65
C PHE A 538 19.68 21.92 9.69
N ARG A 539 20.24 21.59 8.52
CA ARG A 539 21.54 20.91 8.41
C ARG A 539 22.66 21.78 8.97
N LYS A 540 22.65 23.07 8.61
CA LYS A 540 23.59 24.07 9.13
C LYS A 540 23.46 24.24 10.65
N THR A 541 22.25 24.46 11.15
CA THR A 541 21.99 24.67 12.58
C THR A 541 22.41 23.47 13.41
N LEU A 542 22.11 22.24 12.95
CA LEU A 542 22.48 21.03 13.67
C LEU A 542 24.00 20.87 13.76
N TYR A 543 24.74 21.15 12.67
CA TYR A 543 26.21 21.16 12.69
C TYR A 543 26.76 22.21 13.66
N GLU A 544 26.25 23.43 13.63
CA GLU A 544 26.69 24.51 14.51
C GLU A 544 26.39 24.20 15.99
N LEU A 545 25.18 23.74 16.32
CA LEU A 545 24.83 23.31 17.66
C LEU A 545 25.71 22.15 18.15
N ALA A 546 25.96 21.17 17.29
CA ALA A 546 26.82 20.04 17.61
C ALA A 546 28.26 20.45 17.91
N LYS A 547 28.77 21.45 17.18
CA LYS A 547 30.12 21.97 17.33
C LYS A 547 30.26 22.82 18.60
N GLU A 548 29.27 23.67 18.88
CA GLU A 548 29.33 24.68 19.95
C GLU A 548 28.90 24.14 21.32
N ASN A 549 28.14 23.03 21.35
CA ASN A 549 27.67 22.40 22.59
C ASN A 549 28.18 20.95 22.69
N PRO A 550 29.46 20.70 23.06
CA PRO A 550 30.04 19.36 23.08
C PRO A 550 29.34 18.38 24.03
N SER A 551 28.75 18.88 25.12
CA SER A 551 27.99 18.11 26.11
C SER A 551 26.57 17.79 25.70
N LEU A 552 26.02 18.46 24.68
CA LEU A 552 24.65 18.23 24.22
C LEU A 552 24.53 16.87 23.52
N GLU A 553 23.64 16.02 24.00
CA GLU A 553 23.36 14.73 23.35
C GLU A 553 22.60 14.95 22.05
N ILE A 554 23.08 14.34 20.96
CA ILE A 554 22.48 14.45 19.63
C ILE A 554 22.36 13.05 19.02
N GLY A 555 21.12 12.59 18.85
CA GLY A 555 20.77 11.41 18.05
C GLY A 555 20.50 11.82 16.61
N ILE A 556 21.02 11.05 15.64
CA ILE A 556 20.75 11.28 14.21
C ILE A 556 20.15 10.01 13.62
N THR A 557 18.97 10.14 13.03
CA THR A 557 18.35 9.09 12.22
C THR A 557 18.35 9.48 10.76
N ILE A 558 18.91 8.62 9.92
CA ILE A 558 18.87 8.73 8.46
C ILE A 558 17.63 7.97 7.98
N ASN A 559 16.63 8.72 7.52
CA ASN A 559 15.41 8.21 6.93
C ASN A 559 15.49 8.28 5.40
N SER A 560 15.63 7.12 4.76
CA SER A 560 15.65 7.01 3.30
C SER A 560 14.62 5.98 2.84
N LYS A 561 14.21 6.04 1.57
CA LYS A 561 13.29 5.05 0.98
C LYS A 561 13.83 3.61 1.03
N ALA A 562 15.15 3.43 1.10
CA ALA A 562 15.78 2.11 1.12
C ALA A 562 15.93 1.54 2.54
N LYS A 563 16.08 2.40 3.56
CA LYS A 563 16.25 2.00 4.96
C LYS A 563 16.09 3.20 5.89
N THR A 564 15.46 2.99 7.04
CA THR A 564 15.65 3.86 8.20
C THR A 564 16.81 3.32 9.02
N TYR A 565 17.86 4.11 9.20
CA TYR A 565 18.99 3.77 10.06
C TYR A 565 19.17 4.86 11.10
N THR A 566 19.08 4.50 12.38
CA THR A 566 19.52 5.37 13.46
C THR A 566 21.04 5.23 13.54
N GLY A 567 21.76 6.28 13.16
CA GLY A 567 23.21 6.28 13.15
C GLY A 567 23.76 6.40 14.56
N SER A 568 24.54 5.40 14.98
CA SER A 568 25.50 5.56 16.07
C SER A 568 26.84 5.99 15.48
N PHE A 569 27.30 7.19 15.79
CA PHE A 569 28.68 7.61 15.52
C PHE A 569 29.58 7.07 16.61
N LYS A 570 30.81 6.65 16.28
CA LYS A 570 31.75 6.13 17.28
C LYS A 570 32.16 7.20 18.28
N ASN A 571 32.21 8.45 17.82
CA ASN A 571 32.57 9.60 18.63
C ASN A 571 32.04 10.92 18.04
N ARG A 572 32.17 12.00 18.80
CA ARG A 572 31.73 13.35 18.41
C ARG A 572 32.45 13.87 17.15
N PRO A 573 33.78 13.72 16.97
CA PRO A 573 34.46 14.12 15.74
C PRO A 573 33.88 13.51 14.47
N GLU A 574 33.61 12.19 14.45
CA GLU A 574 33.01 11.50 13.30
C GLU A 574 31.61 12.07 12.98
N MET A 575 30.80 12.33 14.01
CA MET A 575 29.50 12.98 13.85
C MET A 575 29.63 14.40 13.26
N LEU A 576 30.61 15.19 13.72
CA LEU A 576 30.83 16.53 13.21
C LEU A 576 31.31 16.54 11.76
N GLU A 577 32.16 15.59 11.37
CA GLU A 577 32.58 15.41 9.98
C GLU A 577 31.39 15.09 9.08
N TYR A 578 30.56 14.12 9.48
CA TYR A 578 29.33 13.80 8.78
C TYR A 578 28.40 15.01 8.66
N LEU A 579 28.13 15.71 9.78
CA LEU A 579 27.24 16.89 9.79
C LEU A 579 27.78 18.03 8.90
N LYS A 580 29.11 18.19 8.83
CA LYS A 580 29.77 19.15 7.95
C LYS A 580 29.56 18.78 6.48
N GLU A 581 29.75 17.52 6.11
CA GLU A 581 29.47 17.04 4.74
C GLU A 581 28.00 17.20 4.36
N GLN A 582 27.10 17.03 5.33
CA GLN A 582 25.66 17.18 5.17
C GLN A 582 25.18 18.65 5.16
N SER A 583 26.05 19.62 5.48
CA SER A 583 25.75 21.05 5.51
C SER A 583 25.87 21.68 4.12
N PHE A 584 24.89 21.37 3.26
CA PHE A 584 24.86 21.85 1.87
C PHE A 584 24.61 23.36 1.75
N SER A 585 25.06 23.96 0.65
CA SER A 585 24.64 25.32 0.26
C SER A 585 23.17 25.31 -0.21
N LYS A 586 22.51 26.48 -0.23
CA LYS A 586 21.12 26.59 -0.73
C LYS A 586 21.00 26.15 -2.19
N GLU A 587 22.00 26.48 -3.02
CA GLU A 587 22.06 26.10 -4.44
C GLU A 587 22.19 24.58 -4.58
N LYS A 588 22.98 23.94 -3.71
CA LYS A 588 23.09 22.49 -3.69
C LYS A 588 21.77 21.83 -3.27
N VAL A 589 21.07 22.38 -2.27
CA VAL A 589 19.74 21.92 -1.87
C VAL A 589 18.75 22.03 -3.04
N ASP A 590 18.70 23.18 -3.72
CA ASP A 590 17.83 23.40 -4.88
C ASP A 590 18.14 22.46 -6.06
N SER A 591 19.43 22.19 -6.28
CA SER A 591 19.89 21.22 -7.28
C SER A 591 19.40 19.80 -6.95
N LEU A 592 19.45 19.40 -5.67
CA LEU A 592 18.91 18.10 -5.21
C LEU A 592 17.38 18.05 -5.35
N ILE A 593 16.66 19.14 -5.05
CA ILE A 593 15.21 19.22 -5.31
C ILE A 593 14.90 18.97 -6.79
N THR A 594 15.65 19.61 -7.69
CA THR A 594 15.51 19.42 -9.14
C THR A 594 15.78 17.98 -9.56
N LYS A 595 16.81 17.38 -8.98
CA LYS A 595 17.17 15.98 -9.19
C LYS A 595 16.03 15.04 -8.76
N GLY A 596 15.42 15.28 -7.60
CA GLY A 596 14.25 14.52 -7.14
C GLY A 596 13.06 14.61 -8.09
N LEU A 597 12.77 15.81 -8.61
CA LEU A 597 11.74 16.02 -9.64
C LEU A 597 12.05 15.27 -10.93
N ALA A 598 13.28 15.37 -11.41
CA ALA A 598 13.72 14.70 -12.63
C ALA A 598 13.60 13.17 -12.51
N LYS A 599 14.03 12.62 -11.36
CA LYS A 599 13.90 11.20 -11.05
C LYS A 599 12.45 10.75 -11.05
N LYS A 600 11.56 11.41 -10.30
CA LYS A 600 10.12 11.08 -10.28
C LYS A 600 9.50 11.19 -11.66
N SER A 601 9.87 12.22 -12.42
CA SER A 601 9.36 12.44 -13.77
C SER A 601 9.80 11.34 -14.73
N LEU A 602 11.06 10.91 -14.67
CA LEU A 602 11.57 9.80 -15.48
C LEU A 602 10.87 8.48 -15.13
N GLU A 603 10.80 8.16 -13.83
CA GLU A 603 10.15 6.95 -13.33
C GLU A 603 8.68 6.89 -13.76
N THR A 604 7.95 8.00 -13.61
CA THR A 604 6.52 8.09 -13.97
C THR A 604 6.33 8.03 -15.49
N THR A 605 7.13 8.76 -16.27
CA THR A 605 7.03 8.76 -17.73
C THR A 605 7.30 7.36 -18.31
N LYS A 606 8.35 6.69 -17.83
CA LYS A 606 8.66 5.32 -18.26
C LYS A 606 7.63 4.28 -17.79
N GLY A 607 7.07 4.46 -16.59
CA GLY A 607 6.14 3.48 -16.00
C GLY A 607 4.66 3.68 -16.37
N GLN A 608 4.23 4.90 -16.62
CA GLN A 608 2.82 5.28 -16.81
C GLN A 608 2.55 5.94 -18.17
N GLY A 609 3.56 6.13 -19.01
CA GLY A 609 3.42 6.74 -20.32
C GLY A 609 3.42 8.27 -20.32
N GLY A 610 3.37 8.93 -19.15
CA GLY A 610 3.55 10.36 -19.05
C GLY A 610 3.40 10.94 -17.65
N ILE A 611 3.69 12.23 -17.51
CA ILE A 611 3.58 13.02 -16.28
C ILE A 611 3.35 14.49 -16.60
N THR A 612 2.51 15.15 -15.80
CA THR A 612 2.40 16.62 -15.72
C THR A 612 2.66 17.02 -14.28
N ILE A 613 3.72 17.77 -14.01
CA ILE A 613 4.17 18.07 -12.64
C ILE A 613 4.72 19.50 -12.52
N SER A 614 4.36 20.21 -11.46
CA SER A 614 4.86 21.56 -11.23
C SER A 614 6.30 21.55 -10.70
N ARG A 615 6.95 22.72 -10.66
CA ARG A 615 8.25 22.90 -9.99
C ARG A 615 8.21 22.56 -8.49
N GLU A 616 7.01 22.53 -7.92
CA GLU A 616 6.71 22.21 -6.52
C GLU A 616 6.41 20.71 -6.30
N GLY A 617 6.53 19.91 -7.36
CA GLY A 617 6.27 18.47 -7.35
C GLY A 617 4.79 18.09 -7.41
N VAL A 618 3.90 19.07 -7.46
CA VAL A 618 2.45 18.87 -7.45
C VAL A 618 1.98 18.46 -8.84
N GLN A 619 1.24 17.36 -8.92
CA GLN A 619 0.57 16.93 -10.14
C GLN A 619 -0.89 17.42 -10.11
N PRO A 620 -1.40 18.02 -11.20
CA PRO A 620 -2.80 18.38 -11.29
C PRO A 620 -3.66 17.12 -11.28
N LYS A 621 -4.72 17.11 -10.46
CA LYS A 621 -5.63 15.95 -10.33
C LYS A 621 -6.69 15.90 -11.42
N GLU A 622 -7.02 17.04 -12.01
CA GLU A 622 -8.07 17.23 -13.00
C GLU A 622 -7.67 18.31 -14.01
N GLY A 623 -8.29 18.27 -15.18
CA GLY A 623 -8.09 19.22 -16.27
C GLY A 623 -7.47 18.57 -17.51
N TYR A 624 -7.26 19.40 -18.53
CA TYR A 624 -6.70 19.05 -19.83
C TYR A 624 -5.35 19.75 -19.96
N SER A 625 -4.30 18.95 -20.15
CA SER A 625 -2.92 19.44 -20.29
C SER A 625 -2.64 19.74 -21.76
N PHE A 626 -1.99 20.86 -22.04
CA PHE A 626 -1.50 21.17 -23.39
C PHE A 626 -0.23 22.01 -23.29
N ALA A 627 0.65 21.95 -24.28
CA ALA A 627 1.79 22.85 -24.34
C ALA A 627 1.42 24.14 -25.08
N PRO A 628 1.48 25.32 -24.43
CA PRO A 628 1.20 26.59 -25.08
C PRO A 628 2.28 27.01 -26.08
N SER A 629 3.43 26.32 -26.16
CA SER A 629 4.54 26.69 -27.03
C SER A 629 5.39 25.51 -27.48
N LYS A 630 5.45 25.30 -28.79
CA LYS A 630 6.30 24.31 -29.45
C LYS A 630 7.80 24.54 -29.22
N ASN A 631 8.21 25.76 -28.89
CA ASN A 631 9.62 26.09 -28.64
C ASN A 631 10.17 25.45 -27.35
N THR A 632 9.30 24.96 -26.48
CA THR A 632 9.72 24.23 -25.27
C THR A 632 9.86 22.73 -25.51
N GLU A 633 9.37 22.22 -26.63
CA GLU A 633 9.37 20.79 -26.95
C GLU A 633 10.80 20.26 -27.09
N THR A 634 11.07 19.13 -26.43
CA THR A 634 12.34 18.41 -26.52
C THR A 634 12.03 16.93 -26.63
N LYS A 635 12.63 16.26 -27.62
CA LYS A 635 12.44 14.82 -27.85
C LYS A 635 13.70 14.06 -27.53
N VAL A 636 13.56 12.96 -26.82
CA VAL A 636 14.66 12.03 -26.50
C VAL A 636 14.15 10.61 -26.69
N SER A 637 14.97 9.72 -27.27
CA SER A 637 14.57 8.32 -27.41
C SER A 637 14.29 7.67 -26.04
N LEU A 638 13.21 6.90 -25.93
CA LEU A 638 12.80 6.24 -24.69
C LEU A 638 13.89 5.31 -24.12
N SER A 639 14.68 4.69 -25.00
CA SER A 639 15.79 3.81 -24.61
C SER A 639 17.04 4.57 -24.13
N LYS A 640 17.15 5.87 -24.46
CA LYS A 640 18.31 6.70 -24.15
C LYS A 640 18.05 7.73 -23.05
N ILE A 641 16.79 8.10 -22.81
CA ILE A 641 16.45 9.13 -21.84
C ILE A 641 16.89 8.74 -20.42
N SER A 642 17.52 9.72 -19.78
CA SER A 642 18.09 9.65 -18.44
C SER A 642 17.54 10.75 -17.53
N GLU A 643 17.82 10.63 -16.24
CA GLU A 643 17.48 11.64 -15.22
C GLU A 643 18.14 12.99 -15.56
N LYS A 644 19.36 12.96 -16.11
CA LYS A 644 20.13 14.14 -16.47
C LYS A 644 19.48 14.94 -17.61
N ASP A 645 18.80 14.29 -18.53
CA ASP A 645 18.11 14.96 -19.63
C ASP A 645 16.94 15.79 -19.09
N ILE A 646 16.14 15.21 -18.20
CA ILE A 646 15.03 15.91 -17.53
C ILE A 646 15.56 17.01 -16.61
N GLU A 647 16.63 16.76 -15.83
CA GLU A 647 17.26 17.81 -15.03
C GLU A 647 17.70 19.01 -15.88
N THR A 648 18.31 18.73 -17.03
CA THR A 648 18.79 19.77 -17.96
C THR A 648 17.61 20.58 -18.49
N PHE A 649 16.51 19.91 -18.83
CA PHE A 649 15.26 20.55 -19.24
C PHE A 649 14.70 21.46 -18.13
N LEU A 650 14.55 20.93 -16.90
CA LEU A 650 14.02 21.67 -15.75
C LEU A 650 14.87 22.89 -15.41
N LYS A 651 16.20 22.79 -15.53
CA LYS A 651 17.13 23.91 -15.35
C LYS A 651 16.98 24.94 -16.46
N LYS A 652 16.96 24.51 -17.72
CA LYS A 652 16.82 25.38 -18.90
C LYS A 652 15.54 26.23 -18.85
N TYR A 653 14.42 25.63 -18.46
CA TYR A 653 13.12 26.31 -18.41
C TYR A 653 12.66 26.68 -17.00
N GLY A 654 13.57 26.70 -16.02
CA GLY A 654 13.25 26.91 -14.62
C GLY A 654 12.53 28.24 -14.34
N SER A 655 12.86 29.31 -15.07
CA SER A 655 12.18 30.61 -14.98
C SER A 655 10.75 30.56 -15.54
N THR A 656 10.51 29.80 -16.60
CA THR A 656 9.17 29.60 -17.17
C THR A 656 8.31 28.74 -16.25
N LEU A 657 8.89 27.70 -15.64
CA LEU A 657 8.21 26.81 -14.67
C LEU A 657 7.88 27.50 -13.34
N LYS A 658 8.42 28.70 -13.07
CA LYS A 658 8.02 29.52 -11.91
C LYS A 658 6.68 30.21 -12.09
N LYS A 659 6.19 30.35 -13.33
CA LYS A 659 4.90 31.00 -13.58
C LYS A 659 3.77 30.07 -13.14
N ASP A 660 2.72 30.65 -12.57
CA ASP A 660 1.54 29.91 -12.16
C ASP A 660 0.93 29.15 -13.35
N ASN A 661 0.37 27.99 -13.04
CA ASN A 661 -0.24 27.08 -14.02
C ASN A 661 0.70 26.54 -15.10
N ASN A 662 2.03 26.71 -14.97
CA ASN A 662 3.01 26.03 -15.81
C ASN A 662 3.52 24.76 -15.13
N TYR A 663 3.62 23.70 -15.91
CA TYR A 663 4.04 22.37 -15.50
C TYR A 663 5.14 21.86 -16.42
N PHE A 664 6.00 20.99 -15.90
CA PHE A 664 6.80 20.11 -16.72
C PHE A 664 5.88 18.99 -17.23
N GLY A 665 5.75 18.87 -18.54
CA GLY A 665 5.08 17.76 -19.19
C GLY A 665 6.10 16.79 -19.76
N ALA A 666 5.87 15.48 -19.62
CA ALA A 666 6.55 14.47 -20.42
C ALA A 666 5.63 13.31 -20.76
N TRP A 667 5.70 12.77 -21.97
CA TRP A 667 4.92 11.60 -22.39
C TRP A 667 5.65 10.75 -23.43
N VAL A 668 5.21 9.51 -23.57
CA VAL A 668 5.79 8.53 -24.50
C VAL A 668 4.91 8.39 -25.73
N GLU A 669 5.49 8.57 -26.91
CA GLU A 669 4.84 8.36 -28.20
C GLU A 669 5.88 7.88 -29.22
N ASP A 670 5.56 6.83 -29.97
CA ASP A 670 6.44 6.25 -31.01
C ASP A 670 7.88 5.94 -30.55
N GLY A 671 8.03 5.42 -29.32
CA GLY A 671 9.34 5.10 -28.74
C GLY A 671 10.20 6.32 -28.41
N GLN A 672 9.61 7.52 -28.43
CA GLN A 672 10.22 8.78 -28.00
C GLN A 672 9.55 9.27 -26.73
N VAL A 673 10.34 9.92 -25.88
CA VAL A 673 9.84 10.76 -24.80
C VAL A 673 9.85 12.19 -25.27
N TRP A 674 8.67 12.79 -25.25
CA TRP A 674 8.44 14.19 -25.50
C TRP A 674 8.43 14.90 -24.16
N MET A 675 9.10 16.05 -24.07
CA MET A 675 9.13 16.91 -22.90
C MET A 675 8.77 18.33 -23.30
N ASP A 676 7.94 19.00 -22.51
CA ASP A 676 7.56 20.38 -22.76
C ASP A 676 7.26 21.17 -21.47
N ILE A 677 6.92 22.45 -21.67
CA ILE A 677 6.18 23.19 -20.67
C ILE A 677 4.70 23.07 -21.01
N SER A 678 3.94 22.47 -20.09
CA SER A 678 2.51 22.26 -20.20
C SER A 678 1.73 23.26 -19.34
N GLN A 679 0.49 23.52 -19.71
CA GLN A 679 -0.52 24.22 -18.90
C GLN A 679 -1.74 23.33 -18.74
N VAL A 680 -2.42 23.45 -17.61
CA VAL A 680 -3.64 22.67 -17.34
C VAL A 680 -4.84 23.59 -17.24
N LEU A 681 -5.90 23.27 -17.98
CA LEU A 681 -7.16 24.00 -17.95
C LEU A 681 -8.34 23.08 -17.65
N LYS A 682 -9.35 23.60 -16.96
CA LYS A 682 -10.57 22.83 -16.67
C LYS A 682 -11.45 22.64 -17.91
N ASP A 683 -11.51 23.64 -18.80
CA ASP A 683 -12.35 23.60 -19.99
C ASP A 683 -11.60 22.96 -21.18
N LYS A 684 -12.13 21.82 -21.66
CA LYS A 684 -11.55 21.04 -22.77
C LYS A 684 -11.49 21.84 -24.06
N ASN A 685 -12.55 22.59 -24.38
CA ASN A 685 -12.66 23.29 -25.66
C ASN A 685 -11.63 24.41 -25.76
N THR A 686 -11.41 25.13 -24.66
CA THR A 686 -10.37 26.16 -24.55
C THR A 686 -8.98 25.54 -24.65
N ALA A 687 -8.71 24.43 -23.95
CA ALA A 687 -7.44 23.71 -24.05
C ALA A 687 -7.14 23.28 -25.50
N LEU A 688 -8.11 22.64 -26.17
CA LEU A 688 -7.99 22.23 -27.58
C LEU A 688 -7.76 23.42 -28.52
N LYS A 689 -8.46 24.54 -28.31
CA LYS A 689 -8.28 25.75 -29.12
C LYS A 689 -6.88 26.33 -28.96
N LEU A 690 -6.36 26.37 -27.74
CA LEU A 690 -5.02 26.89 -27.45
C LEU A 690 -3.92 25.95 -27.96
N ALA A 691 -4.10 24.65 -27.82
CA ALA A 691 -3.18 23.66 -28.37
C ALA A 691 -3.10 23.71 -29.91
N LYS A 692 -4.24 23.83 -30.60
CA LYS A 692 -4.28 24.04 -32.05
C LYS A 692 -3.57 25.33 -32.45
N LYS A 693 -3.77 26.42 -31.71
CA LYS A 693 -3.06 27.70 -31.93
C LYS A 693 -1.55 27.55 -31.72
N ALA A 694 -1.12 26.65 -30.85
CA ALA A 694 0.29 26.34 -30.59
C ALA A 694 0.90 25.31 -31.57
N ASN A 695 0.14 24.86 -32.58
CA ASN A 695 0.54 23.82 -33.54
C ASN A 695 0.95 22.50 -32.84
N GLN A 696 0.21 22.12 -31.81
CA GLN A 696 0.34 20.82 -31.16
C GLN A 696 -0.54 19.77 -31.85
N GLU A 697 0.01 18.56 -31.97
CA GLU A 697 -0.67 17.41 -32.57
C GLU A 697 -1.47 16.60 -31.53
N ALA A 698 -1.12 16.68 -30.24
CA ALA A 698 -1.78 15.99 -29.13
C ALA A 698 -2.24 16.97 -28.03
N VAL A 699 -3.39 16.67 -27.38
CA VAL A 699 -4.01 17.41 -26.26
C VAL A 699 -4.61 16.43 -25.26
#